data_AF-A0A3B9WWK4-F1
#
_entry.id   AF-A0A3B9WWK4-F1
#
_cell.length_a   1.000
_cell.length_b   1.000
_cell.length_c   1.000
_cell.angle_alpha   90.00
_cell.angle_beta   90.00
_cell.angle_gamma   90.00
#
_symmetry.space_group_name_H-M   'P 1'
#
loop_
_entity.id
_entity.type
_entity.pdbx_description
1 polymer ?
#
loop_
_entity_poly.entity_id
_entity_poly.type
_entity_poly.pdbx_seq_one_letter_code
_entity_poly.pdbx_strand_id
1 'polypeptide(L)'
;MQQLIRKIPVFALVVFLLTAVAFEGDRVRAGEAYGDGESSETELGAFEITAYQRKLAAENEAGYPVLDAGRGNPNWINTQVRRAFTRFMEFATKECERDFSMGNMAGHAIPEGIGERFENEMDPDDETAAFLISAVDYCEKTLGLDRGSLLKELSDAVIGDYYPSPSRCLPNTEVILNAYLEAALYNGIKPEGETRIFPTEGGSAAMVYIFETLSHNRLLKPGDQIAISTPIFTPYLQIPHVNDYGLVSVEVSENPESRDISEDELKKLEDRSIKAFFLVNPSNPSSHALSQKTIDRLCRVVEKNPDLIILTDDVYGTFAEDFQSLYSVLPHNTILVYSFSKLYGVTGWRTGLIAMNEENVCDRLLSELPEEDKSSLRKEYSIVSTDSEQMPFIERVVADSRSIGLYHTSGLSTPSQVFMDLMSLSHLIYENKAEKDPYIQQANNLLADRYQTLMNALGLEPDEDGRNTRYYALIDLIDISRGLYGGDFADWLRQSRTDIDILDDLAAKKGVVLMYGPGFSAPEGTVRVSLANLNEKDYSEIARRLIELLSEYYEEFQGEAAGTGSAGAKADKYTLEQAVILSRHNLRAPLSSNGSVPSDLTPHEWTKWTAGSSELTIKGGIEETNMGQYFRKWLDKEGLIAENSIPEEGAVRFSARDKQRCIATARYFSAGLFPLADIVVEHPGDLKGTEDFMKPVLSFYSEEYAEDAIAEIEELSEDGIFDKVSGRTKDAVSLIMDTVDMEDSDSYKNGEYGDLLSDPTEIIIKEGEEPDIEGAIKTASQVGDALILQYYEEEDPKKSDFGHELTDEEWQTIGDFMIGYLETRHGTPLLSVNMANSLLKELKKELLNRDRKLTFFCAHDVTVLDTVTALGAKPYRLPDSIEPKTPVGVKLMFERLRDEKDQVWYRVSLVYRSTEQIRNAEILTLDNPPMKYELSFTGVEKNEDGLISEEDLFRLFDNAFNAYDELSALYELKEAA
;
A
#
# COMPACT_ATOMS: atom_id res chain seq x y z
N MET A 1 32.22 14.68 -14.42
CA MET A 1 31.98 13.22 -14.57
C MET A 1 30.96 12.70 -13.55
N GLN A 2 31.05 13.04 -12.26
CA GLN A 2 30.06 12.64 -11.25
C GLN A 2 28.64 13.24 -11.42
N GLN A 3 28.47 14.40 -12.09
CA GLN A 3 27.15 14.92 -12.47
C GLN A 3 26.54 14.27 -13.73
N LEU A 4 27.32 13.46 -14.47
CA LEU A 4 26.85 12.79 -15.69
C LEU A 4 26.42 11.33 -15.43
N ILE A 5 26.64 10.80 -14.23
CA ILE A 5 26.34 9.41 -13.86
C ILE A 5 24.96 9.28 -13.17
N ARG A 6 24.33 10.40 -12.75
CA ARG A 6 22.96 10.41 -12.16
C ARG A 6 21.82 10.32 -13.19
N LYS A 7 22.09 10.15 -14.48
CA LYS A 7 21.09 10.09 -15.56
C LYS A 7 21.37 8.94 -16.54
N ILE A 8 21.44 7.71 -16.03
CA ILE A 8 21.35 6.48 -16.84
C ILE A 8 20.06 5.77 -16.41
N PRO A 9 19.21 5.31 -17.35
CA PRO A 9 17.78 5.35 -17.14
C PRO A 9 17.25 4.14 -16.35
N VAL A 10 16.42 4.47 -15.35
CA VAL A 10 15.47 3.60 -14.62
C VAL A 10 14.55 2.78 -15.57
N PHE A 11 14.56 3.13 -16.86
CA PHE A 11 13.81 2.55 -17.96
C PHE A 11 14.02 1.04 -18.17
N ALA A 12 15.23 0.51 -17.90
CA ALA A 12 15.47 -0.94 -18.04
C ALA A 12 14.84 -1.74 -16.90
N LEU A 13 14.68 -1.16 -15.71
CA LEU A 13 14.17 -1.85 -14.52
C LEU A 13 12.64 -1.90 -14.50
N VAL A 14 11.97 -0.83 -14.94
CA VAL A 14 10.50 -0.70 -14.92
C VAL A 14 9.82 -1.53 -16.02
N VAL A 15 10.42 -1.59 -17.21
CA VAL A 15 9.95 -2.51 -18.26
C VAL A 15 10.17 -3.96 -17.81
N PHE A 16 11.25 -4.28 -17.10
CA PHE A 16 11.48 -5.61 -16.55
C PHE A 16 10.46 -5.99 -15.47
N LEU A 17 10.15 -5.08 -14.54
CA LEU A 17 9.15 -5.26 -13.47
C LEU A 17 7.71 -5.41 -13.99
N LEU A 18 7.30 -4.59 -14.97
CA LEU A 18 5.96 -4.68 -15.55
C LEU A 18 5.78 -5.88 -16.49
N THR A 19 6.87 -6.40 -17.08
CA THR A 19 6.82 -7.63 -17.88
C THR A 19 6.89 -8.88 -16.99
N ALA A 20 7.57 -8.82 -15.84
CA ALA A 20 7.65 -9.91 -14.86
C ALA A 20 6.30 -10.22 -14.20
N VAL A 21 5.46 -9.21 -13.96
CA VAL A 21 4.09 -9.41 -13.41
C VAL A 21 3.16 -10.15 -14.39
N ALA A 22 3.52 -10.27 -15.67
CA ALA A 22 2.73 -11.00 -16.68
C ALA A 22 3.28 -12.39 -17.06
N PHE A 23 4.52 -12.73 -16.65
CA PHE A 23 5.18 -13.98 -17.02
C PHE A 23 6.02 -14.53 -15.86
N GLU A 24 5.37 -15.15 -14.88
CA GLU A 24 6.00 -16.29 -14.19
C GLU A 24 4.92 -17.23 -13.65
N GLY A 25 4.62 -18.24 -14.48
CA GLY A 25 4.05 -19.50 -14.03
C GLY A 25 5.19 -20.44 -13.63
N ASP A 26 5.09 -20.95 -12.41
CA ASP A 26 5.76 -22.15 -11.87
C ASP A 26 7.29 -22.24 -11.96
N ARG A 27 7.96 -21.91 -10.84
CA ARG A 27 8.81 -22.85 -10.06
C ARG A 27 9.63 -22.09 -9.00
N VAL A 28 9.06 -21.89 -7.82
CA VAL A 28 9.82 -21.87 -6.56
C VAL A 28 9.25 -22.99 -5.70
N ARG A 29 10.15 -23.77 -5.10
CA ARG A 29 9.84 -25.03 -4.40
C ARG A 29 8.85 -24.76 -3.27
N ALA A 30 7.78 -25.56 -3.26
CA ALA A 30 6.86 -25.69 -2.14
C ALA A 30 7.60 -26.27 -0.92
N GLY A 31 7.38 -25.63 0.23
CA GLY A 31 7.89 -26.03 1.55
C GLY A 31 8.80 -24.95 2.12
N GLU A 32 8.40 -24.37 3.26
CA GLU A 32 9.16 -23.40 4.09
C GLU A 32 8.97 -21.91 3.70
N ALA A 33 7.74 -21.38 3.81
CA ALA A 33 7.47 -19.95 3.99
C ALA A 33 6.00 -19.72 4.42
N TYR A 34 5.59 -20.37 5.50
CA TYR A 34 4.38 -20.01 6.26
C TYR A 34 4.71 -20.29 7.73
N GLY A 35 5.28 -19.28 8.39
CA GLY A 35 5.27 -19.18 9.84
C GLY A 35 3.95 -18.53 10.24
N ASP A 36 3.22 -19.18 11.12
CA ASP A 36 1.93 -18.72 11.65
C ASP A 36 2.08 -17.34 12.32
N GLY A 37 1.42 -16.31 11.79
CA GLY A 37 1.33 -14.96 12.38
C GLY A 37 0.72 -13.96 11.41
N GLU A 38 -0.42 -13.37 11.80
CA GLU A 38 -1.34 -12.57 10.99
C GLU A 38 -0.67 -11.35 10.31
N SER A 39 -0.77 -11.27 8.97
CA SER A 39 -0.34 -10.11 8.17
C SER A 39 -1.37 -8.99 8.24
N SER A 40 -0.95 -7.74 8.50
CA SER A 40 -1.85 -6.58 8.49
C SER A 40 -2.29 -6.26 7.04
N GLU A 41 -3.53 -6.61 6.72
CA GLU A 41 -4.03 -6.71 5.36
C GLU A 41 -4.39 -5.36 4.67
N THR A 42 -4.19 -4.21 5.31
CA THR A 42 -4.73 -2.91 4.83
C THR A 42 -3.76 -1.97 4.09
N GLU A 43 -2.45 -2.28 4.02
CA GLU A 43 -1.49 -1.53 3.16
C GLU A 43 -1.18 -2.20 1.82
N LEU A 44 -1.66 -3.43 1.62
CA LEU A 44 -1.51 -4.14 0.36
C LEU A 44 -2.46 -3.55 -0.70
N GLY A 45 -1.93 -3.22 -1.87
CA GLY A 45 -2.76 -2.86 -3.02
C GLY A 45 -3.75 -4.00 -3.32
N ALA A 46 -4.89 -3.67 -3.95
CA ALA A 46 -5.92 -4.68 -4.24
C ALA A 46 -5.37 -5.90 -5.02
N PHE A 47 -4.28 -5.72 -5.78
CA PHE A 47 -3.64 -6.80 -6.54
C PHE A 47 -2.80 -7.72 -5.65
N GLU A 48 -2.14 -7.17 -4.64
CA GLU A 48 -1.32 -7.85 -3.64
C GLU A 48 -2.21 -8.66 -2.69
N ILE A 49 -3.31 -8.07 -2.21
CA ILE A 49 -4.36 -8.78 -1.44
C ILE A 49 -4.87 -9.98 -2.24
N THR A 50 -5.27 -9.74 -3.51
CA THR A 50 -5.74 -10.83 -4.38
C THR A 50 -4.62 -11.87 -4.66
N ALA A 51 -3.35 -11.48 -4.66
CA ALA A 51 -2.24 -12.42 -4.85
C ALA A 51 -2.07 -13.34 -3.63
N TYR A 52 -2.24 -12.80 -2.42
CA TYR A 52 -2.28 -13.59 -1.19
C TYR A 52 -3.47 -14.57 -1.18
N GLN A 53 -4.68 -14.08 -1.47
CA GLN A 53 -5.89 -14.89 -1.56
C GLN A 53 -5.81 -16.03 -2.58
N ARG A 54 -5.07 -15.86 -3.68
CA ARG A 54 -4.81 -16.96 -4.62
C ARG A 54 -4.04 -18.11 -3.98
N LYS A 55 -3.12 -17.81 -3.07
CA LYS A 55 -2.37 -18.84 -2.34
C LYS A 55 -3.31 -19.59 -1.39
N LEU A 56 -4.13 -18.86 -0.63
CA LEU A 56 -5.17 -19.46 0.23
C LEU A 56 -6.13 -20.35 -0.56
N ALA A 57 -6.64 -19.85 -1.69
CA ALA A 57 -7.58 -20.61 -2.52
C ALA A 57 -6.98 -21.89 -3.10
N ALA A 58 -5.67 -21.92 -3.39
CA ALA A 58 -5.00 -23.10 -3.93
C ALA A 58 -5.03 -24.30 -2.96
N GLU A 59 -5.09 -24.03 -1.65
CA GLU A 59 -5.10 -25.04 -0.58
C GLU A 59 -6.44 -25.09 0.18
N ASN A 60 -7.53 -24.63 -0.46
CA ASN A 60 -8.80 -24.42 0.23
C ASN A 60 -9.36 -25.67 0.94
N GLU A 61 -9.92 -25.45 2.13
CA GLU A 61 -10.34 -26.50 3.08
C GLU A 61 -11.40 -27.45 2.50
N ALA A 62 -12.30 -26.92 1.66
CA ALA A 62 -13.37 -27.69 1.04
C ALA A 62 -12.92 -28.52 -0.19
N GLY A 63 -11.68 -28.37 -0.64
CA GLY A 63 -11.13 -29.06 -1.81
C GLY A 63 -11.82 -28.67 -3.12
N TYR A 64 -12.42 -27.48 -3.18
CA TYR A 64 -13.07 -26.98 -4.38
C TYR A 64 -12.06 -26.60 -5.48
N PRO A 65 -12.44 -26.72 -6.77
CA PRO A 65 -11.71 -26.04 -7.83
C PRO A 65 -11.71 -24.52 -7.61
N VAL A 66 -10.54 -23.90 -7.79
CA VAL A 66 -10.36 -22.45 -7.62
C VAL A 66 -11.11 -21.67 -8.68
N LEU A 67 -11.88 -20.68 -8.24
CA LEU A 67 -12.55 -19.70 -9.08
C LEU A 67 -11.95 -18.31 -8.80
N ASP A 68 -11.00 -17.88 -9.65
CA ASP A 68 -10.38 -16.56 -9.54
C ASP A 68 -11.11 -15.57 -10.46
N ALA A 69 -12.00 -14.75 -9.90
CA ALA A 69 -12.65 -13.64 -10.59
C ALA A 69 -11.99 -12.28 -10.27
N GLY A 70 -10.84 -12.27 -9.60
CA GLY A 70 -10.04 -11.07 -9.35
C GLY A 70 -9.26 -10.60 -10.59
N ARG A 71 -9.16 -11.43 -11.65
CA ARG A 71 -8.44 -11.10 -12.89
C ARG A 71 -9.37 -10.51 -13.96
N GLY A 72 -9.08 -9.28 -14.39
CA GLY A 72 -9.77 -8.64 -15.53
C GLY A 72 -9.28 -9.08 -16.93
N ASN A 73 -8.73 -10.29 -17.09
CA ASN A 73 -8.20 -10.78 -18.36
C ASN A 73 -9.28 -11.60 -19.11
N PRO A 74 -9.67 -11.22 -20.34
CA PRO A 74 -10.65 -11.98 -21.12
C PRO A 74 -10.26 -13.46 -21.29
N ASN A 75 -11.24 -14.37 -21.17
CA ASN A 75 -11.08 -15.77 -21.56
C ASN A 75 -11.62 -16.07 -22.97
N TRP A 76 -12.02 -15.03 -23.71
CA TRP A 76 -12.32 -15.12 -25.14
C TRP A 76 -11.19 -14.49 -25.96
N ILE A 77 -11.17 -14.81 -27.25
CA ILE A 77 -10.25 -14.23 -28.23
C ILE A 77 -10.98 -13.97 -29.55
N ASN A 78 -10.55 -12.97 -30.31
CA ASN A 78 -10.95 -12.84 -31.71
C ASN A 78 -10.11 -13.79 -32.58
N THR A 79 -10.72 -14.83 -33.13
CA THR A 79 -10.04 -15.86 -33.94
C THR A 79 -9.85 -15.42 -35.40
N GLN A 80 -10.81 -14.69 -35.96
CA GLN A 80 -10.78 -14.23 -37.35
C GLN A 80 -9.55 -13.35 -37.60
N VAL A 81 -9.34 -12.33 -36.74
CA VAL A 81 -8.22 -11.39 -36.87
C VAL A 81 -6.86 -12.08 -36.71
N ARG A 82 -6.75 -13.06 -35.81
CA ARG A 82 -5.53 -13.85 -35.63
C ARG A 82 -5.20 -14.70 -36.86
N ARG A 83 -6.20 -15.36 -37.44
CA ARG A 83 -6.03 -16.12 -38.68
C ARG A 83 -5.66 -15.20 -39.84
N ALA A 84 -6.31 -14.04 -39.93
CA ALA A 84 -6.03 -13.03 -40.93
C ALA A 84 -4.58 -12.53 -40.85
N PHE A 85 -4.09 -12.26 -39.63
CA PHE A 85 -2.71 -11.87 -39.38
C PHE A 85 -1.72 -12.94 -39.87
N THR A 86 -1.93 -14.21 -39.51
CA THR A 86 -1.08 -15.32 -39.99
C THR A 86 -1.14 -15.47 -41.50
N ARG A 87 -2.34 -15.43 -42.10
CA ARG A 87 -2.52 -15.56 -43.54
C ARG A 87 -1.86 -14.42 -44.32
N PHE A 88 -1.95 -13.21 -43.77
CA PHE A 88 -1.32 -12.04 -44.37
C PHE A 88 0.21 -12.08 -44.23
N MET A 89 0.74 -12.57 -43.11
CA MET A 89 2.18 -12.82 -42.92
C MET A 89 2.71 -13.87 -43.90
N GLU A 90 1.97 -14.95 -44.17
CA GLU A 90 2.32 -15.92 -45.21
C GLU A 90 2.41 -15.26 -46.60
N PHE A 91 1.42 -14.43 -46.95
CA PHE A 91 1.42 -13.67 -48.20
C PHE A 91 2.65 -12.74 -48.27
N ALA A 92 2.89 -11.93 -47.24
CA ALA A 92 4.03 -11.01 -47.18
C ALA A 92 5.38 -11.73 -47.27
N THR A 93 5.52 -12.90 -46.64
CA THR A 93 6.75 -13.70 -46.71
C THR A 93 7.02 -14.18 -48.15
N LYS A 94 5.97 -14.60 -48.87
CA LYS A 94 6.11 -14.95 -50.30
C LYS A 94 6.47 -13.75 -51.15
N GLU A 95 5.97 -12.56 -50.80
CA GLU A 95 6.37 -11.33 -51.49
C GLU A 95 7.86 -11.02 -51.28
N CYS A 96 8.40 -11.23 -50.08
CA CYS A 96 9.83 -11.14 -49.81
C CYS A 96 10.66 -12.16 -50.62
N GLU A 97 10.17 -13.41 -50.75
CA GLU A 97 10.85 -14.46 -51.54
C GLU A 97 10.92 -14.13 -53.04
N ARG A 98 10.05 -13.25 -53.54
CA ARG A 98 10.06 -12.81 -54.95
C ARG A 98 11.17 -11.82 -55.25
N ASP A 99 11.63 -11.04 -54.27
CA ASP A 99 12.76 -10.12 -54.43
C ASP A 99 14.06 -10.92 -54.59
N PHE A 100 14.35 -11.78 -53.62
CA PHE A 100 15.27 -12.89 -53.81
C PHE A 100 14.93 -14.05 -52.88
N SER A 101 15.41 -15.25 -53.21
CA SER A 101 15.32 -16.42 -52.33
C SER A 101 16.63 -17.20 -52.35
N MET A 102 17.24 -17.38 -51.16
CA MET A 102 18.46 -18.16 -50.97
C MET A 102 18.35 -19.00 -49.69
N GLY A 103 17.88 -20.25 -49.82
CA GLY A 103 17.60 -21.09 -48.65
C GLY A 103 16.45 -20.50 -47.84
N ASN A 104 16.72 -20.12 -46.59
CA ASN A 104 15.76 -19.47 -45.70
C ASN A 104 15.99 -17.94 -45.62
N MET A 105 16.64 -17.35 -46.62
CA MET A 105 16.79 -15.89 -46.74
C MET A 105 15.95 -15.36 -47.90
N ALA A 106 15.26 -14.25 -47.65
CA ALA A 106 14.42 -13.54 -48.60
C ALA A 106 14.70 -12.03 -48.56
N GLY A 107 14.20 -11.30 -49.57
CA GLY A 107 14.34 -9.85 -49.66
C GLY A 107 13.16 -9.09 -49.05
N HIS A 108 12.73 -8.01 -49.69
CA HIS A 108 11.59 -7.19 -49.24
C HIS A 108 10.36 -7.40 -50.11
N ALA A 109 9.17 -7.01 -49.63
CA ALA A 109 7.96 -7.08 -50.45
C ALA A 109 8.08 -6.16 -51.68
N ILE A 110 7.73 -6.66 -52.86
CA ILE A 110 7.84 -5.91 -54.13
C ILE A 110 6.56 -5.09 -54.35
N PRO A 111 6.63 -3.75 -54.53
CA PRO A 111 5.43 -2.92 -54.68
C PRO A 111 4.73 -3.12 -56.02
N GLU A 112 5.46 -3.32 -57.12
CA GLU A 112 4.86 -3.43 -58.45
C GLU A 112 3.98 -4.68 -58.56
N GLY A 113 2.68 -4.50 -58.83
CA GLY A 113 1.72 -5.60 -59.03
C GLY A 113 1.32 -6.35 -57.76
N ILE A 114 1.63 -5.84 -56.56
CA ILE A 114 1.29 -6.49 -55.29
C ILE A 114 -0.23 -6.66 -55.11
N GLY A 115 -1.03 -5.70 -55.60
CA GLY A 115 -2.49 -5.77 -55.60
C GLY A 115 -3.03 -6.96 -56.41
N GLU A 116 -2.55 -7.14 -57.64
CA GLU A 116 -2.94 -8.29 -58.46
C GLU A 116 -2.51 -9.62 -57.84
N ARG A 117 -1.32 -9.68 -57.23
CA ARG A 117 -0.85 -10.89 -56.55
C ARG A 117 -1.68 -11.23 -55.33
N PHE A 118 -2.03 -10.23 -54.53
CA PHE A 118 -2.93 -10.38 -53.40
C PHE A 118 -4.30 -10.94 -53.86
N GLU A 119 -4.91 -10.34 -54.88
CA GLU A 119 -6.19 -10.83 -55.43
C GLU A 119 -6.10 -12.26 -55.95
N ASN A 120 -5.00 -12.63 -56.62
CA ASN A 120 -4.81 -13.97 -57.16
C ASN A 120 -4.55 -15.03 -56.07
N GLU A 121 -4.01 -14.64 -54.91
CA GLU A 121 -3.66 -15.55 -53.81
C GLU A 121 -4.77 -15.70 -52.76
N MET A 122 -5.62 -14.68 -52.62
CA MET A 122 -6.74 -14.67 -51.68
C MET A 122 -7.97 -15.32 -52.33
N ASP A 123 -8.29 -16.54 -51.90
CA ASP A 123 -9.49 -17.26 -52.33
C ASP A 123 -10.73 -16.68 -51.63
N PRO A 124 -11.69 -16.06 -52.35
CA PRO A 124 -12.87 -15.48 -51.72
C PRO A 124 -13.81 -16.51 -51.08
N ASP A 125 -13.66 -17.81 -51.40
CA ASP A 125 -14.41 -18.89 -50.74
C ASP A 125 -13.81 -19.29 -49.38
N ASP A 126 -12.57 -18.89 -49.08
CA ASP A 126 -11.96 -19.03 -47.75
C ASP A 126 -12.35 -17.85 -46.86
N GLU A 127 -12.89 -18.13 -45.68
CA GLU A 127 -13.42 -17.11 -44.75
C GLU A 127 -12.36 -16.08 -44.32
N THR A 128 -11.11 -16.51 -44.14
CA THR A 128 -10.02 -15.64 -43.69
C THR A 128 -9.56 -14.72 -44.82
N ALA A 129 -9.41 -15.28 -46.02
CA ALA A 129 -9.09 -14.52 -47.22
C ALA A 129 -10.23 -13.56 -47.63
N ALA A 130 -11.49 -13.98 -47.51
CA ALA A 130 -12.66 -13.11 -47.74
C ALA A 130 -12.68 -11.88 -46.81
N PHE A 131 -12.31 -12.07 -45.54
CA PHE A 131 -12.13 -10.97 -44.61
C PHE A 131 -11.00 -10.03 -45.06
N LEU A 132 -9.82 -10.56 -45.39
CA LEU A 132 -8.69 -9.75 -45.87
C LEU A 132 -9.01 -8.96 -47.14
N ILE A 133 -9.72 -9.58 -48.10
CA ILE A 133 -10.21 -8.90 -49.31
C ILE A 133 -11.14 -7.76 -48.92
N SER A 134 -12.10 -8.00 -48.03
CA SER A 134 -13.06 -6.99 -47.58
C SER A 134 -12.39 -5.83 -46.84
N ALA A 135 -11.36 -6.13 -46.05
CA ALA A 135 -10.57 -5.15 -45.32
C ALA A 135 -9.79 -4.23 -46.27
N VAL A 136 -9.09 -4.80 -47.27
CA VAL A 136 -8.38 -4.04 -48.31
C VAL A 136 -9.35 -3.22 -49.15
N ASP A 137 -10.49 -3.81 -49.53
CA ASP A 137 -11.54 -3.14 -50.28
C ASP A 137 -12.15 -1.97 -49.50
N TYR A 138 -12.34 -2.10 -48.18
CA TYR A 138 -12.82 -1.01 -47.34
C TYR A 138 -11.79 0.13 -47.27
N CYS A 139 -10.51 -0.18 -47.08
CA CYS A 139 -9.45 0.83 -47.11
C CYS A 139 -9.42 1.60 -48.44
N GLU A 140 -9.54 0.91 -49.57
CA GLU A 140 -9.51 1.55 -50.89
C GLU A 140 -10.79 2.34 -51.18
N LYS A 141 -11.96 1.73 -50.99
CA LYS A 141 -13.25 2.29 -51.44
C LYS A 141 -13.84 3.29 -50.46
N THR A 142 -13.59 3.11 -49.16
CA THR A 142 -14.17 3.95 -48.10
C THR A 142 -13.14 4.96 -47.58
N LEU A 143 -11.94 4.50 -47.22
CA LEU A 143 -10.89 5.38 -46.68
C LEU A 143 -10.07 6.09 -47.77
N GLY A 144 -10.22 5.70 -49.04
CA GLY A 144 -9.54 6.32 -50.17
C GLY A 144 -8.04 6.03 -50.25
N LEU A 145 -7.58 4.94 -49.61
CA LEU A 145 -6.17 4.54 -49.60
C LEU A 145 -5.79 3.84 -50.92
N ASP A 146 -4.60 4.11 -51.44
CA ASP A 146 -4.10 3.40 -52.62
C ASP A 146 -3.81 1.93 -52.26
N ARG A 147 -4.48 1.01 -52.96
CA ARG A 147 -4.38 -0.43 -52.71
C ARG A 147 -2.94 -0.96 -52.77
N GLY A 148 -2.16 -0.51 -53.75
CA GLY A 148 -0.77 -0.96 -53.92
C GLY A 148 0.12 -0.49 -52.78
N SER A 149 0.02 0.80 -52.43
CA SER A 149 0.73 1.40 -51.31
C SER A 149 0.35 0.77 -49.96
N LEU A 150 -0.95 0.55 -49.74
CA LEU A 150 -1.45 -0.09 -48.52
C LEU A 150 -0.89 -1.51 -48.37
N LEU A 151 -1.04 -2.33 -49.40
CA LEU A 151 -0.54 -3.71 -49.36
C LEU A 151 0.97 -3.74 -49.20
N LYS A 152 1.71 -2.80 -49.80
CA LYS A 152 3.16 -2.70 -49.61
C LYS A 152 3.52 -2.36 -48.17
N GLU A 153 2.94 -1.30 -47.61
CA GLU A 153 3.20 -0.86 -46.24
C GLU A 153 2.89 -1.96 -45.23
N LEU A 154 1.69 -2.56 -45.32
CA LEU A 154 1.28 -3.64 -44.43
C LEU A 154 2.16 -4.89 -44.62
N SER A 155 2.56 -5.23 -45.86
CA SER A 155 3.39 -6.42 -46.12
C SER A 155 4.79 -6.27 -45.53
N ASP A 156 5.42 -5.10 -45.66
CA ASP A 156 6.69 -4.89 -44.96
C ASP A 156 6.44 -4.89 -43.43
N ALA A 157 5.39 -4.19 -42.99
CA ALA A 157 5.13 -3.97 -41.58
C ALA A 157 4.88 -5.26 -40.81
N VAL A 158 4.15 -6.22 -41.41
CA VAL A 158 3.86 -7.51 -40.76
C VAL A 158 5.10 -8.38 -40.60
N ILE A 159 6.10 -8.22 -41.47
CA ILE A 159 7.38 -8.94 -41.40
C ILE A 159 8.28 -8.36 -40.30
N GLY A 160 8.24 -7.04 -40.10
CA GLY A 160 9.01 -6.38 -39.04
C GLY A 160 10.51 -6.27 -39.35
N ASP A 161 10.86 -6.13 -40.64
CA ASP A 161 12.25 -6.02 -41.11
C ASP A 161 12.80 -4.59 -41.17
N TYR A 162 12.02 -3.59 -40.73
CA TYR A 162 12.44 -2.18 -40.65
C TYR A 162 11.92 -1.48 -39.39
N TYR A 163 12.57 -0.37 -39.03
CA TYR A 163 12.11 0.51 -37.96
C TYR A 163 10.83 1.26 -38.37
N PRO A 164 9.85 1.44 -37.46
CA PRO A 164 8.66 2.24 -37.75
C PRO A 164 9.03 3.62 -38.30
N SER A 165 8.44 3.99 -39.44
CA SER A 165 8.71 5.25 -40.12
C SER A 165 7.43 5.81 -40.76
N PRO A 166 6.95 7.00 -40.33
CA PRO A 166 7.44 7.79 -39.20
C PRO A 166 7.42 7.02 -37.86
N SER A 167 8.28 7.40 -36.92
CA SER A 167 8.41 6.69 -35.63
C SER A 167 7.14 6.73 -34.78
N ARG A 168 6.28 7.72 -35.00
CA ARG A 168 5.00 7.85 -34.29
C ARG A 168 3.97 6.80 -34.71
N CYS A 169 3.64 6.72 -35.99
CA CYS A 169 2.63 5.81 -36.52
C CYS A 169 2.87 5.61 -38.02
N LEU A 170 2.60 4.41 -38.53
CA LEU A 170 2.63 4.17 -39.97
C LEU A 170 1.50 4.95 -40.68
N PRO A 171 1.74 5.53 -41.87
CA PRO A 171 0.78 6.45 -42.49
C PRO A 171 -0.61 5.86 -42.77
N ASN A 172 -0.70 4.65 -43.32
CA ASN A 172 -2.01 4.04 -43.61
C ASN A 172 -2.65 3.51 -42.32
N THR A 173 -1.85 2.96 -41.41
CA THR A 173 -2.30 2.56 -40.06
C THR A 173 -2.95 3.73 -39.32
N GLU A 174 -2.36 4.93 -39.34
CA GLU A 174 -2.95 6.11 -38.69
C GLU A 174 -4.35 6.44 -39.22
N VAL A 175 -4.58 6.31 -40.53
CA VAL A 175 -5.91 6.52 -41.13
C VAL A 175 -6.91 5.45 -40.69
N ILE A 176 -6.49 4.18 -40.67
CA ILE A 176 -7.33 3.05 -40.25
C ILE A 176 -7.72 3.16 -38.78
N LEU A 177 -6.76 3.45 -37.91
CA LEU A 177 -7.00 3.61 -36.47
C LEU A 177 -7.91 4.81 -36.18
N ASN A 178 -7.73 5.94 -36.88
CA ASN A 178 -8.60 7.10 -36.75
C ASN A 178 -10.05 6.77 -37.12
N ALA A 179 -10.26 6.09 -38.25
CA ALA A 179 -11.59 5.65 -38.68
C ALA A 179 -12.23 4.72 -37.64
N TYR A 180 -11.44 3.81 -37.05
CA TYR A 180 -11.95 2.91 -36.01
C TYR A 180 -12.38 3.64 -34.75
N LEU A 181 -11.59 4.60 -34.25
CA LEU A 181 -11.97 5.38 -33.08
C LEU A 181 -13.27 6.16 -33.34
N GLU A 182 -13.42 6.72 -34.54
CA GLU A 182 -14.64 7.43 -34.96
C GLU A 182 -15.87 6.52 -34.97
N ALA A 183 -15.76 5.35 -35.60
CA ALA A 183 -16.85 4.38 -35.67
C ALA A 183 -17.20 3.77 -34.32
N ALA A 184 -16.19 3.48 -33.48
CA ALA A 184 -16.36 2.70 -32.26
C ALA A 184 -16.67 3.56 -31.02
N LEU A 185 -16.20 4.81 -30.95
CA LEU A 185 -16.19 5.58 -29.70
C LEU A 185 -16.81 6.98 -29.78
N TYR A 186 -16.98 7.55 -30.98
CA TYR A 186 -17.37 8.97 -31.11
C TYR A 186 -18.87 9.18 -31.31
N ASN A 187 -19.65 8.09 -31.40
CA ASN A 187 -21.12 8.12 -31.51
C ASN A 187 -21.67 9.17 -32.50
N GLY A 188 -21.01 9.29 -33.66
CA GLY A 188 -21.41 10.22 -34.73
C GLY A 188 -21.00 11.69 -34.53
N ILE A 189 -20.31 12.04 -33.44
CA ILE A 189 -19.73 13.38 -33.22
C ILE A 189 -18.29 13.37 -33.71
N LYS A 190 -18.05 13.91 -34.91
CA LYS A 190 -16.69 14.04 -35.43
C LYS A 190 -16.00 15.26 -34.79
N PRO A 191 -14.82 15.10 -34.17
CA PRO A 191 -14.07 16.23 -33.63
C PRO A 191 -13.64 17.20 -34.74
N GLU A 192 -13.59 18.50 -34.45
CA GLU A 192 -13.07 19.52 -35.37
C GLU A 192 -11.54 19.37 -35.49
N GLY A 193 -10.99 19.48 -36.70
CA GLY A 193 -9.55 19.28 -36.97
C GLY A 193 -9.14 17.82 -37.17
N GLU A 194 -7.85 17.59 -37.41
CA GLU A 194 -7.28 16.25 -37.57
C GLU A 194 -6.91 15.60 -36.23
N THR A 195 -7.13 14.29 -36.13
CA THR A 195 -6.67 13.49 -34.98
C THR A 195 -5.34 12.82 -35.31
N ARG A 196 -4.37 12.98 -34.41
CA ARG A 196 -3.04 12.37 -34.50
C ARG A 196 -2.95 11.20 -33.53
N ILE A 197 -2.40 10.09 -34.00
CA ILE A 197 -2.34 8.83 -33.24
C ILE A 197 -0.89 8.42 -32.97
N PHE A 198 -0.61 7.93 -31.76
CA PHE A 198 0.62 7.23 -31.41
C PHE A 198 0.26 5.83 -30.87
N PRO A 199 0.48 4.74 -31.63
CA PRO A 199 0.37 3.39 -31.13
C PRO A 199 1.41 3.09 -30.05
N THR A 200 0.99 2.48 -28.95
CA THR A 200 1.81 2.21 -27.75
C THR A 200 1.67 0.76 -27.30
N GLU A 201 2.53 0.34 -26.37
CA GLU A 201 2.56 -0.98 -25.74
C GLU A 201 1.38 -1.19 -24.74
N GLY A 202 0.15 -1.00 -25.25
CA GLY A 202 -1.09 -0.94 -24.49
C GLY A 202 -1.33 0.42 -23.84
N GLY A 203 -2.50 0.55 -23.19
CA GLY A 203 -2.84 1.74 -22.39
C GLY A 203 -1.87 1.96 -21.22
N SER A 204 -1.25 0.89 -20.70
CA SER A 204 -0.24 0.98 -19.64
C SER A 204 0.97 1.82 -20.04
N ALA A 205 1.54 1.59 -21.22
CA ALA A 205 2.65 2.39 -21.73
C ALA A 205 2.21 3.81 -22.08
N ALA A 206 1.00 3.96 -22.65
CA ALA A 206 0.43 5.27 -22.97
C ALA A 206 0.38 6.18 -21.73
N MET A 207 -0.14 5.68 -20.61
CA MET A 207 -0.20 6.44 -19.35
C MET A 207 1.19 6.86 -18.87
N VAL A 208 2.15 5.93 -18.82
CA VAL A 208 3.53 6.25 -18.42
C VAL A 208 4.11 7.35 -19.31
N TYR A 209 3.95 7.25 -20.62
CA TYR A 209 4.49 8.22 -21.56
C TYR A 209 3.85 9.59 -21.40
N ILE A 210 2.53 9.65 -21.22
CA ILE A 210 1.80 10.92 -21.05
C ILE A 210 2.24 11.61 -19.76
N PHE A 211 2.25 10.91 -18.62
CA PHE A 211 2.67 11.49 -17.34
C PHE A 211 4.10 12.03 -17.39
N GLU A 212 5.04 11.24 -17.91
CA GLU A 212 6.44 11.66 -18.04
C GLU A 212 6.54 12.88 -18.95
N THR A 213 5.87 12.87 -20.10
CA THR A 213 5.94 13.97 -21.07
C THR A 213 5.32 15.24 -20.50
N LEU A 214 4.18 15.17 -19.79
CA LEU A 214 3.55 16.31 -19.12
C LEU A 214 4.49 16.95 -18.08
N SER A 215 5.17 16.13 -17.28
CA SER A 215 6.13 16.57 -16.27
C SER A 215 7.40 17.17 -16.90
N HIS A 216 8.01 16.42 -17.84
CA HIS A 216 9.23 16.81 -18.54
C HIS A 216 9.05 18.15 -19.28
N ASN A 217 7.89 18.34 -19.91
CA ASN A 217 7.55 19.54 -20.66
C ASN A 217 6.93 20.66 -19.81
N ARG A 218 6.96 20.55 -18.47
CA ARG A 218 6.53 21.61 -17.54
C ARG A 218 5.05 21.97 -17.64
N LEU A 219 4.23 21.06 -18.16
CA LEU A 219 2.77 21.19 -18.20
C LEU A 219 2.13 20.74 -16.88
N LEU A 220 2.79 19.83 -16.16
CA LEU A 220 2.54 19.53 -14.76
C LEU A 220 3.84 19.69 -13.96
N LYS A 221 3.79 20.42 -12.84
CA LYS A 221 4.92 20.71 -11.97
C LYS A 221 4.65 20.21 -10.54
N PRO A 222 5.69 19.92 -9.74
CA PRO A 222 5.50 19.63 -8.32
C PRO A 222 4.68 20.74 -7.63
N GLY A 223 3.64 20.33 -6.91
CA GLY A 223 2.66 21.19 -6.25
C GLY A 223 1.42 21.52 -7.09
N ASP A 224 1.40 21.22 -8.40
CA ASP A 224 0.19 21.38 -9.21
C ASP A 224 -0.88 20.37 -8.79
N GLN A 225 -2.15 20.80 -8.88
CA GLN A 225 -3.28 19.94 -8.57
C GLN A 225 -3.75 19.19 -9.81
N ILE A 226 -3.99 17.88 -9.65
CA ILE A 226 -4.66 17.05 -10.65
C ILE A 226 -5.92 16.46 -10.03
N ALA A 227 -7.00 16.47 -10.80
CA ALA A 227 -8.23 15.81 -10.43
C ALA A 227 -8.24 14.37 -10.93
N ILE A 228 -8.68 13.43 -10.10
CA ILE A 228 -8.83 12.02 -10.47
C ILE A 228 -10.27 11.60 -10.20
N SER A 229 -10.92 11.01 -11.19
CA SER A 229 -12.25 10.42 -11.00
C SER A 229 -12.13 9.21 -10.08
N THR A 230 -12.91 9.12 -8.99
CA THR A 230 -12.92 7.94 -8.10
C THR A 230 -14.31 7.29 -8.08
N PRO A 231 -14.42 5.95 -7.97
CA PRO A 231 -13.37 4.95 -7.87
C PRO A 231 -12.64 4.71 -9.22
N ILE A 232 -11.37 4.32 -9.17
CA ILE A 232 -10.52 4.14 -10.36
C ILE A 232 -9.50 3.03 -10.17
N PHE A 233 -8.96 2.57 -11.30
CA PHE A 233 -7.86 1.63 -11.36
C PHE A 233 -6.66 2.09 -10.50
N THR A 234 -6.33 1.33 -9.45
CA THR A 234 -5.37 1.67 -8.38
C THR A 234 -4.04 2.23 -8.87
N PRO A 235 -3.40 1.71 -9.93
CA PRO A 235 -2.15 2.29 -10.44
C PRO A 235 -2.25 3.78 -10.80
N TYR A 236 -3.41 4.27 -11.23
CA TYR A 236 -3.58 5.69 -11.59
C TYR A 236 -3.65 6.60 -10.35
N LEU A 237 -4.02 6.07 -9.18
CA LEU A 237 -3.92 6.79 -7.90
C LEU A 237 -2.47 6.88 -7.41
N GLN A 238 -1.66 5.87 -7.72
CA GLN A 238 -0.29 5.74 -7.21
C GLN A 238 0.74 6.51 -8.06
N ILE A 239 0.58 6.53 -9.39
CA ILE A 239 1.54 7.18 -10.31
C ILE A 239 1.86 8.65 -9.94
N PRO A 240 0.90 9.50 -9.54
CA PRO A 240 1.18 10.87 -9.11
C PRO A 240 2.11 10.98 -7.89
N HIS A 241 2.14 9.97 -7.02
CA HIS A 241 2.85 9.97 -5.75
C HIS A 241 4.21 9.23 -5.81
N VAL A 242 4.33 8.16 -6.60
CA VAL A 242 5.49 7.23 -6.59
C VAL A 242 6.73 7.78 -7.32
N ASN A 243 6.58 8.65 -8.32
CA ASN A 243 7.67 9.01 -9.25
C ASN A 243 8.30 10.40 -9.01
N ASP A 244 8.29 10.93 -7.78
CA ASP A 244 8.78 12.29 -7.46
C ASP A 244 8.05 13.42 -8.24
N TYR A 245 6.89 13.16 -8.87
CA TYR A 245 6.15 14.21 -9.58
C TYR A 245 5.64 15.31 -8.63
N GLY A 246 5.42 14.97 -7.35
CA GLY A 246 5.02 15.91 -6.31
C GLY A 246 3.66 16.55 -6.56
N LEU A 247 2.76 15.90 -7.29
CA LEU A 247 1.43 16.42 -7.62
C LEU A 247 0.47 16.27 -6.43
N VAL A 248 -0.50 17.17 -6.34
CA VAL A 248 -1.57 17.13 -5.33
C VAL A 248 -2.83 16.56 -5.96
N SER A 249 -3.27 15.39 -5.49
CA SER A 249 -4.47 14.72 -6.00
C SER A 249 -5.74 15.33 -5.39
N VAL A 250 -6.73 15.65 -6.24
CA VAL A 250 -8.07 16.09 -5.86
C VAL A 250 -9.07 15.05 -6.36
N GLU A 251 -9.86 14.48 -5.47
CA GLU A 251 -10.86 13.48 -5.89
C GLU A 251 -12.11 14.14 -6.48
N VAL A 252 -12.59 13.55 -7.57
CA VAL A 252 -13.89 13.81 -8.21
C VAL A 252 -14.67 12.51 -8.16
N SER A 253 -15.48 12.34 -7.12
CA SER A 253 -16.09 11.05 -6.80
C SER A 253 -17.39 10.83 -7.59
N GLU A 254 -17.57 9.61 -8.10
CA GLU A 254 -18.87 9.18 -8.60
C GLU A 254 -19.87 9.06 -7.44
N ASN A 255 -21.15 9.29 -7.72
CA ASN A 255 -22.20 8.95 -6.79
C ASN A 255 -22.51 7.44 -6.89
N PRO A 256 -22.43 6.66 -5.80
CA PRO A 256 -22.60 5.21 -5.83
C PRO A 256 -23.96 4.71 -6.34
N GLU A 257 -25.03 5.49 -6.19
CA GLU A 257 -26.37 5.11 -6.65
C GLU A 257 -26.54 5.36 -8.15
N SER A 258 -26.18 6.56 -8.61
CA SER A 258 -26.36 6.94 -10.02
C SER A 258 -25.27 6.41 -10.95
N ARG A 259 -24.14 5.96 -10.37
CA ARG A 259 -22.93 5.52 -11.09
C ARG A 259 -22.49 6.57 -12.12
N ASP A 260 -22.48 7.81 -11.65
CA ASP A 260 -22.19 9.01 -12.45
C ASP A 260 -21.67 10.12 -11.54
N ILE A 261 -21.02 11.14 -12.12
CA ILE A 261 -20.40 12.23 -11.37
C ILE A 261 -21.42 13.34 -11.12
N SER A 262 -21.55 13.78 -9.87
CA SER A 262 -22.50 14.82 -9.50
C SER A 262 -22.06 16.22 -10.01
N GLU A 263 -23.01 17.15 -10.09
CA GLU A 263 -22.68 18.52 -10.50
C GLU A 263 -21.71 19.22 -9.53
N ASP A 264 -21.84 18.95 -8.22
CA ASP A 264 -20.97 19.59 -7.23
C ASP A 264 -19.55 19.03 -7.27
N GLU A 265 -19.39 17.75 -7.60
CA GLU A 265 -18.09 17.14 -7.85
C GLU A 265 -17.44 17.72 -9.12
N LEU A 266 -18.19 17.83 -10.23
CA LEU A 266 -17.68 18.46 -11.46
C LEU A 266 -17.35 19.95 -11.30
N LYS A 267 -18.01 20.67 -10.38
CA LYS A 267 -17.69 22.09 -10.12
C LYS A 267 -16.28 22.28 -9.58
N LYS A 268 -15.69 21.28 -8.92
CA LYS A 268 -14.29 21.35 -8.45
C LYS A 268 -13.34 21.67 -9.61
N LEU A 269 -13.59 21.08 -10.79
CA LEU A 269 -12.80 21.26 -12.01
C LEU A 269 -12.88 22.68 -12.60
N GLU A 270 -13.81 23.52 -12.14
CA GLU A 270 -13.86 24.94 -12.50
C GLU A 270 -12.74 25.75 -11.83
N ASP A 271 -12.09 25.21 -10.77
CA ASP A 271 -10.90 25.79 -10.18
C ASP A 271 -9.69 25.65 -11.12
N ARG A 272 -9.09 26.79 -11.47
CA ARG A 272 -7.91 26.88 -12.34
C ARG A 272 -6.60 26.41 -11.68
N SER A 273 -6.63 26.16 -10.37
CA SER A 273 -5.54 25.47 -9.68
C SER A 273 -5.43 24.00 -10.12
N ILE A 274 -6.55 23.39 -10.51
CA ILE A 274 -6.60 22.05 -11.10
C ILE A 274 -6.16 22.13 -12.57
N LYS A 275 -5.02 21.52 -12.86
CA LYS A 275 -4.38 21.56 -14.18
C LYS A 275 -4.82 20.43 -15.10
N ALA A 276 -5.15 19.28 -14.52
CA ALA A 276 -5.59 18.13 -15.29
C ALA A 276 -6.73 17.38 -14.61
N PHE A 277 -7.54 16.68 -15.39
CA PHE A 277 -8.58 15.77 -14.94
C PHE A 277 -8.41 14.41 -15.61
N PHE A 278 -8.09 13.39 -14.81
CA PHE A 278 -7.79 12.04 -15.26
C PHE A 278 -8.93 11.09 -14.88
N LEU A 279 -9.38 10.30 -15.86
CA LEU A 279 -10.50 9.40 -15.67
C LEU A 279 -10.40 8.15 -16.56
N VAL A 280 -11.12 7.11 -16.15
CA VAL A 280 -11.39 5.91 -16.95
C VAL A 280 -12.88 5.94 -17.30
N ASN A 281 -13.23 5.88 -18.58
CA ASN A 281 -14.61 6.01 -19.03
C ASN A 281 -14.88 5.05 -20.20
N PRO A 282 -15.69 3.98 -20.04
CA PRO A 282 -16.43 3.59 -18.84
C PRO A 282 -15.52 3.22 -17.66
N SER A 283 -15.97 3.50 -16.45
CA SER A 283 -15.20 3.39 -15.22
C SER A 283 -14.76 1.96 -14.86
N ASN A 284 -13.67 1.83 -14.11
CA ASN A 284 -13.23 0.60 -13.46
C ASN A 284 -12.90 0.94 -12.01
N PRO A 285 -13.67 0.44 -11.02
CA PRO A 285 -14.41 -0.82 -11.05
C PRO A 285 -15.91 -0.72 -11.32
N SER A 286 -16.52 0.47 -11.28
CA SER A 286 -17.98 0.59 -11.34
C SER A 286 -18.60 0.23 -12.69
N SER A 287 -17.82 0.14 -13.78
CA SER A 287 -18.22 -0.38 -15.10
C SER A 287 -19.24 0.47 -15.85
N HIS A 288 -19.34 1.77 -15.54
CA HIS A 288 -20.33 2.68 -16.11
C HIS A 288 -19.72 3.76 -17.00
N ALA A 289 -20.35 4.01 -18.14
CA ALA A 289 -20.07 5.18 -18.96
C ALA A 289 -20.65 6.46 -18.32
N LEU A 290 -19.97 7.59 -18.54
CA LEU A 290 -20.52 8.91 -18.20
C LEU A 290 -21.84 9.14 -18.94
N SER A 291 -22.83 9.70 -18.25
CA SER A 291 -24.08 10.08 -18.94
C SER A 291 -23.87 11.31 -19.83
N GLN A 292 -24.77 11.48 -20.81
CA GLN A 292 -24.78 12.69 -21.64
C GLN A 292 -24.88 13.98 -20.80
N LYS A 293 -25.61 13.94 -19.69
CA LYS A 293 -25.74 15.09 -18.76
C LYS A 293 -24.39 15.48 -18.16
N THR A 294 -23.57 14.49 -17.81
CA THR A 294 -22.23 14.66 -17.24
C THR A 294 -21.26 15.17 -18.30
N ILE A 295 -21.30 14.62 -19.51
CA ILE A 295 -20.52 15.12 -20.67
C ILE A 295 -20.86 16.58 -20.98
N ASP A 296 -22.16 16.92 -21.07
CA ASP A 296 -22.62 18.30 -21.29
C ASP A 296 -22.16 19.25 -20.17
N ARG A 297 -22.00 18.73 -18.94
CA ARG A 297 -21.49 19.53 -17.82
C ARG A 297 -19.99 19.73 -17.90
N LEU A 298 -19.23 18.71 -18.27
CA LEU A 298 -17.79 18.82 -18.52
C LEU A 298 -17.50 19.86 -19.62
N CYS A 299 -18.36 19.97 -20.64
CA CYS A 299 -18.24 21.03 -21.65
C CYS A 299 -18.30 22.44 -21.01
N ARG A 300 -19.27 22.67 -20.11
CA ARG A 300 -19.38 23.94 -19.36
C ARG A 300 -18.24 24.17 -18.38
N VAL A 301 -17.62 23.11 -17.87
CA VAL A 301 -16.42 23.20 -17.02
C VAL A 301 -15.24 23.71 -17.85
N VAL A 302 -15.01 23.13 -19.04
CA VAL A 302 -13.93 23.56 -19.95
C VAL A 302 -14.12 25.00 -20.41
N GLU A 303 -15.35 25.48 -20.61
CA GLU A 303 -15.61 26.90 -20.88
C GLU A 303 -15.08 27.84 -19.77
N LYS A 304 -15.09 27.39 -18.51
CA LYS A 304 -14.61 28.16 -17.35
C LYS A 304 -13.12 27.95 -17.07
N ASN A 305 -12.64 26.73 -17.30
CA ASN A 305 -11.24 26.32 -17.19
C ASN A 305 -10.72 25.81 -18.56
N PRO A 306 -10.48 26.70 -19.54
CA PRO A 306 -10.05 26.32 -20.89
C PRO A 306 -8.64 25.74 -20.94
N ASP A 307 -7.88 25.86 -19.85
CA ASP A 307 -6.53 25.34 -19.69
C ASP A 307 -6.51 23.90 -19.11
N LEU A 308 -7.69 23.35 -18.76
CA LEU A 308 -7.79 22.00 -18.20
C LEU A 308 -7.37 20.93 -19.22
N ILE A 309 -6.40 20.11 -18.85
CA ILE A 309 -5.99 18.92 -19.61
C ILE A 309 -6.86 17.74 -19.16
N ILE A 310 -7.59 17.11 -20.07
CA ILE A 310 -8.38 15.91 -19.78
C ILE A 310 -7.63 14.70 -20.32
N LEU A 311 -7.47 13.65 -19.51
CA LEU A 311 -6.92 12.36 -19.93
C LEU A 311 -7.95 11.28 -19.69
N THR A 312 -8.49 10.70 -20.76
CA THR A 312 -9.53 9.68 -20.68
C THR A 312 -9.01 8.33 -21.19
N ASP A 313 -9.18 7.28 -20.39
CA ASP A 313 -8.95 5.89 -20.80
C ASP A 313 -10.27 5.22 -21.16
N ASP A 314 -10.47 5.01 -22.47
CA ASP A 314 -11.75 4.54 -23.02
C ASP A 314 -11.72 3.06 -23.41
N VAL A 315 -10.85 2.26 -22.78
CA VAL A 315 -10.67 0.83 -23.09
C VAL A 315 -11.97 0.01 -23.04
N TYR A 316 -12.96 0.41 -22.23
CA TYR A 316 -14.24 -0.28 -22.11
C TYR A 316 -15.36 0.29 -22.99
N GLY A 317 -15.09 1.32 -23.82
CA GLY A 317 -16.14 2.06 -24.54
C GLY A 317 -17.04 1.18 -25.42
N THR A 318 -16.47 0.20 -26.12
CA THR A 318 -17.22 -0.72 -27.00
C THR A 318 -18.20 -1.65 -26.28
N PHE A 319 -18.13 -1.73 -24.95
CA PHE A 319 -19.02 -2.55 -24.12
C PHE A 319 -20.23 -1.76 -23.60
N ALA A 320 -20.23 -0.44 -23.68
CA ALA A 320 -21.38 0.40 -23.31
C ALA A 320 -22.25 0.69 -24.54
N GLU A 321 -23.55 0.78 -24.34
CA GLU A 321 -24.49 1.20 -25.38
C GLU A 321 -24.33 2.70 -25.67
N ASP A 322 -24.30 3.06 -26.95
CA ASP A 322 -24.20 4.45 -27.43
C ASP A 322 -23.08 5.26 -26.75
N PHE A 323 -21.94 4.61 -26.48
CA PHE A 323 -20.80 5.20 -25.80
C PHE A 323 -20.27 6.45 -26.52
N GLN A 324 -20.06 7.52 -25.75
CA GLN A 324 -19.52 8.79 -26.22
C GLN A 324 -18.20 9.09 -25.52
N SER A 325 -17.09 9.04 -26.25
CA SER A 325 -15.79 9.47 -25.75
C SER A 325 -15.76 10.97 -25.45
N LEU A 326 -15.15 11.38 -24.33
CA LEU A 326 -14.91 12.80 -24.07
C LEU A 326 -14.06 13.45 -25.15
N TYR A 327 -13.18 12.70 -25.80
CA TYR A 327 -12.33 13.21 -26.87
C TYR A 327 -13.12 13.75 -28.06
N SER A 328 -14.20 13.07 -28.43
CA SER A 328 -15.04 13.51 -29.56
C SER A 328 -15.79 14.82 -29.29
N VAL A 329 -16.08 15.13 -28.03
CA VAL A 329 -16.87 16.32 -27.62
C VAL A 329 -15.96 17.48 -27.19
N LEU A 330 -14.82 17.16 -26.56
CA LEU A 330 -13.82 18.10 -26.07
C LEU A 330 -12.44 17.82 -26.67
N PRO A 331 -12.29 17.78 -28.01
CA PRO A 331 -11.07 17.31 -28.67
C PRO A 331 -9.85 18.17 -28.36
N HIS A 332 -10.04 19.49 -28.20
CA HIS A 332 -8.95 20.40 -27.92
C HIS A 332 -8.39 20.27 -26.49
N ASN A 333 -9.16 19.71 -25.56
CA ASN A 333 -8.73 19.57 -24.17
C ASN A 333 -8.36 18.13 -23.80
N THR A 334 -8.64 17.16 -24.65
CA THR A 334 -8.60 15.74 -24.28
C THR A 334 -7.46 14.99 -24.95
N ILE A 335 -6.71 14.25 -24.15
CA ILE A 335 -5.81 13.17 -24.55
C ILE A 335 -6.59 11.87 -24.39
N LEU A 336 -6.83 11.16 -25.50
CA LEU A 336 -7.50 9.86 -25.50
C LEU A 336 -6.47 8.75 -25.39
N VAL A 337 -6.67 7.83 -24.44
CA VAL A 337 -6.00 6.54 -24.38
C VAL A 337 -7.01 5.45 -24.74
N TYR A 338 -6.64 4.59 -25.68
CA TYR A 338 -7.45 3.43 -26.05
C TYR A 338 -6.59 2.16 -26.10
N SER A 339 -7.20 1.02 -25.80
CA SER A 339 -6.53 -0.28 -25.78
C SER A 339 -7.40 -1.37 -26.39
N PHE A 340 -6.82 -2.16 -27.30
CA PHE A 340 -7.50 -3.30 -27.92
C PHE A 340 -7.58 -4.51 -27.00
N SER A 341 -6.92 -4.45 -25.83
CA SER A 341 -6.67 -5.58 -24.94
C SER A 341 -7.93 -6.33 -24.50
N LYS A 342 -9.01 -5.60 -24.19
CA LYS A 342 -10.21 -6.15 -23.55
C LYS A 342 -11.18 -6.74 -24.57
N LEU A 343 -11.59 -5.96 -25.57
CA LEU A 343 -12.53 -6.41 -26.60
C LEU A 343 -12.01 -7.62 -27.38
N TYR A 344 -10.76 -7.59 -27.86
CA TYR A 344 -10.23 -8.62 -28.75
C TYR A 344 -9.52 -9.78 -28.03
N GLY A 345 -9.42 -9.72 -26.69
CA GLY A 345 -8.70 -10.68 -25.86
C GLY A 345 -7.21 -10.74 -26.20
N VAL A 346 -6.55 -9.58 -26.32
CA VAL A 346 -5.15 -9.45 -26.80
C VAL A 346 -4.23 -8.80 -25.75
N THR A 347 -4.52 -8.99 -24.47
CA THR A 347 -3.73 -8.41 -23.35
C THR A 347 -2.23 -8.66 -23.48
N GLY A 348 -1.79 -9.83 -23.95
CA GLY A 348 -0.37 -10.16 -24.16
C GLY A 348 0.28 -9.51 -25.39
N TRP A 349 -0.49 -9.01 -26.37
CA TRP A 349 0.04 -8.32 -27.54
C TRP A 349 0.47 -6.88 -27.26
N ARG A 350 0.03 -6.32 -26.12
CA ARG A 350 0.38 -4.96 -25.71
C ARG A 350 0.00 -3.93 -26.79
N THR A 351 -1.25 -3.93 -27.24
CA THR A 351 -1.74 -3.04 -28.30
C THR A 351 -2.65 -1.95 -27.75
N GLY A 352 -2.18 -0.70 -27.80
CA GLY A 352 -2.94 0.48 -27.43
C GLY A 352 -2.51 1.69 -28.25
N LEU A 353 -3.11 2.84 -27.97
CA LEU A 353 -2.79 4.08 -28.63
C LEU A 353 -3.09 5.29 -27.76
N ILE A 354 -2.43 6.40 -28.10
CA ILE A 354 -2.76 7.76 -27.68
C ILE A 354 -3.34 8.47 -28.90
N ALA A 355 -4.46 9.17 -28.75
CA ALA A 355 -5.03 10.03 -29.77
C ALA A 355 -5.20 11.46 -29.21
N MET A 356 -4.81 12.44 -30.01
CA MET A 356 -4.91 13.86 -29.67
C MET A 356 -5.30 14.67 -30.90
N ASN A 357 -6.02 15.77 -30.68
CA ASN A 357 -6.30 16.71 -31.76
C ASN A 357 -5.03 17.46 -32.16
N GLU A 358 -4.87 17.76 -33.45
CA GLU A 358 -3.74 18.55 -33.93
C GLU A 358 -3.70 19.95 -33.30
N GLU A 359 -4.87 20.52 -32.99
CA GLU A 359 -5.02 21.75 -32.21
C GLU A 359 -5.44 21.35 -30.79
N ASN A 360 -4.50 21.34 -29.84
CA ASN A 360 -4.80 20.92 -28.47
C ASN A 360 -4.21 21.86 -27.41
N VAL A 361 -4.75 21.73 -26.20
CA VAL A 361 -4.41 22.55 -25.03
C VAL A 361 -2.96 22.38 -24.62
N CYS A 362 -2.37 21.18 -24.78
CA CYS A 362 -0.98 20.95 -24.41
C CYS A 362 -0.03 21.76 -25.30
N ASP A 363 -0.25 21.76 -26.61
CA ASP A 363 0.52 22.56 -27.57
C ASP A 363 0.34 24.06 -27.36
N ARG A 364 -0.89 24.50 -27.07
CA ARG A 364 -1.14 25.89 -26.69
C ARG A 364 -0.37 26.28 -25.43
N LEU A 365 -0.45 25.49 -24.36
CA LEU A 365 0.25 25.75 -23.10
C LEU A 365 1.78 25.74 -23.28
N LEU A 366 2.31 24.80 -24.08
CA LEU A 366 3.73 24.78 -24.48
C LEU A 366 4.15 26.10 -25.14
N SER A 367 3.31 26.63 -26.04
CA SER A 367 3.54 27.91 -26.71
C SER A 367 3.44 29.13 -25.78
N GLU A 368 2.85 28.97 -24.60
CA GLU A 368 2.67 30.02 -23.58
C GLU A 368 3.73 29.96 -22.46
N LEU A 369 4.58 28.92 -22.43
CA LEU A 369 5.64 28.76 -21.43
C LEU A 369 6.60 29.97 -21.38
N PRO A 370 7.20 30.27 -20.21
CA PRO A 370 8.28 31.24 -20.09
C PRO A 370 9.44 30.95 -21.05
N GLU A 371 10.11 31.99 -21.56
CA GLU A 371 11.21 31.82 -22.53
C GLU A 371 12.38 30.99 -21.96
N GLU A 372 12.58 31.00 -20.64
CA GLU A 372 13.58 30.14 -19.99
C GLU A 372 13.26 28.65 -20.17
N ASP A 373 12.02 28.24 -19.88
CA ASP A 373 11.54 26.86 -20.06
C ASP A 373 11.59 26.48 -21.55
N LYS A 374 11.09 27.35 -22.45
CA LYS A 374 11.14 27.13 -23.90
C LYS A 374 12.57 26.98 -24.40
N SER A 375 13.50 27.82 -23.95
CA SER A 375 14.90 27.73 -24.35
C SER A 375 15.56 26.43 -23.87
N SER A 376 15.17 25.91 -22.70
CA SER A 376 15.66 24.62 -22.22
C SER A 376 15.15 23.48 -23.09
N LEU A 377 13.83 23.41 -23.31
CA LEU A 377 13.20 22.37 -24.13
C LEU A 377 13.69 22.44 -25.59
N ARG A 378 13.83 23.64 -26.16
CA ARG A 378 14.37 23.85 -27.52
C ARG A 378 15.75 23.21 -27.67
N LYS A 379 16.62 23.34 -26.65
CA LYS A 379 17.95 22.75 -26.62
C LYS A 379 17.89 21.22 -26.54
N GLU A 380 17.03 20.67 -25.70
CA GLU A 380 16.88 19.21 -25.52
C GLU A 380 16.38 18.52 -26.80
N TYR A 381 15.27 19.00 -27.37
CA TYR A 381 14.69 18.41 -28.58
C TYR A 381 15.44 18.77 -29.89
N SER A 382 16.35 19.75 -29.88
CA SER A 382 17.16 20.09 -31.07
C SER A 382 18.05 18.95 -31.58
N ILE A 383 18.24 17.90 -30.77
CA ILE A 383 18.99 16.70 -31.14
C ILE A 383 18.26 15.91 -32.24
N VAL A 384 16.93 15.98 -32.28
CA VAL A 384 16.08 15.12 -33.14
C VAL A 384 15.12 15.89 -34.03
N SER A 385 14.98 17.21 -33.83
CA SER A 385 14.18 18.08 -34.69
C SER A 385 14.91 19.38 -35.00
N THR A 386 14.81 19.84 -36.24
CA THR A 386 15.32 21.16 -36.66
C THR A 386 14.38 22.31 -36.31
N ASP A 387 13.14 21.98 -35.93
CA ASP A 387 12.09 22.91 -35.50
C ASP A 387 11.52 22.45 -34.15
N SER A 388 12.42 22.30 -33.17
CA SER A 388 12.09 21.72 -31.85
C SER A 388 11.09 22.55 -31.05
N GLU A 389 10.99 23.84 -31.31
CA GLU A 389 10.03 24.73 -30.64
C GLU A 389 8.59 24.48 -31.11
N GLN A 390 8.40 24.18 -32.40
CA GLN A 390 7.08 23.85 -32.98
C GLN A 390 6.78 22.34 -32.94
N MET A 391 7.62 21.54 -32.28
CA MET A 391 7.40 20.09 -32.16
C MET A 391 6.12 19.83 -31.34
N PRO A 392 5.08 19.22 -31.95
CA PRO A 392 3.80 18.96 -31.28
C PRO A 392 3.97 18.04 -30.07
N PHE A 393 3.12 18.20 -29.06
CA PHE A 393 3.17 17.44 -27.82
C PHE A 393 3.16 15.93 -28.08
N ILE A 394 2.30 15.45 -29.00
CA ILE A 394 2.25 14.02 -29.34
C ILE A 394 3.58 13.49 -29.93
N GLU A 395 4.33 14.32 -30.66
CA GLU A 395 5.67 13.94 -31.15
C GLU A 395 6.70 13.95 -30.00
N ARG A 396 6.53 14.85 -29.02
CA ARG A 396 7.34 14.83 -27.79
C ARG A 396 7.07 13.58 -26.97
N VAL A 397 5.84 13.10 -26.90
CA VAL A 397 5.51 11.81 -26.26
C VAL A 397 6.29 10.67 -26.92
N VAL A 398 6.38 10.65 -28.25
CA VAL A 398 7.18 9.65 -28.98
C VAL A 398 8.66 9.78 -28.65
N ALA A 399 9.21 10.99 -28.67
CA ALA A 399 10.62 11.24 -28.35
C ALA A 399 10.96 10.86 -26.90
N ASP A 400 10.15 11.30 -25.93
CA ASP A 400 10.35 11.07 -24.50
C ASP A 400 10.22 9.58 -24.16
N SER A 401 9.34 8.84 -24.86
CA SER A 401 9.19 7.39 -24.69
C SER A 401 10.49 6.59 -24.88
N ARG A 402 11.50 7.18 -25.54
CA ARG A 402 12.85 6.62 -25.72
C ARG A 402 13.94 7.66 -25.42
N SER A 403 13.71 8.52 -24.44
CA SER A 403 14.70 9.47 -23.89
C SER A 403 15.29 10.44 -24.93
N ILE A 404 14.48 10.89 -25.89
CA ILE A 404 14.79 11.80 -26.99
C ILE A 404 15.82 11.25 -27.98
N GLY A 405 17.03 10.88 -27.54
CA GLY A 405 18.14 10.50 -28.40
C GLY A 405 17.88 9.28 -29.30
N LEU A 406 16.87 8.46 -28.98
CA LEU A 406 16.44 7.29 -29.76
C LEU A 406 15.13 7.52 -30.54
N TYR A 407 14.70 8.77 -30.70
CA TYR A 407 13.45 9.14 -31.38
C TYR A 407 13.26 8.44 -32.73
N HIS A 408 14.26 8.46 -33.61
CA HIS A 408 14.16 7.88 -34.96
C HIS A 408 14.11 6.34 -35.02
N THR A 409 14.26 5.66 -33.88
CA THR A 409 14.06 4.21 -33.73
C THR A 409 12.99 3.89 -32.68
N SER A 410 12.15 4.88 -32.35
CA SER A 410 11.01 4.73 -31.44
C SER A 410 9.79 4.19 -32.18
N GLY A 411 8.66 4.10 -31.47
CA GLY A 411 7.40 3.60 -32.01
C GLY A 411 7.12 2.15 -31.65
N LEU A 412 5.83 1.79 -31.67
CA LEU A 412 5.39 0.42 -31.52
C LEU A 412 5.85 -0.42 -32.71
N SER A 413 6.20 -1.69 -32.47
CA SER A 413 6.63 -2.61 -33.53
C SER A 413 5.64 -2.65 -34.70
N THR A 414 6.17 -2.65 -35.92
CA THR A 414 5.35 -2.63 -37.14
C THR A 414 4.37 -3.83 -37.25
N PRO A 415 4.70 -5.07 -36.80
CA PRO A 415 3.71 -6.15 -36.82
C PRO A 415 2.56 -5.93 -35.85
N SER A 416 2.81 -5.28 -34.70
CA SER A 416 1.74 -4.96 -33.74
C SER A 416 0.80 -3.90 -34.30
N GLN A 417 1.31 -2.93 -35.07
CA GLN A 417 0.48 -1.95 -35.79
C GLN A 417 -0.41 -2.63 -36.83
N VAL A 418 0.13 -3.56 -37.64
CA VAL A 418 -0.70 -4.36 -38.58
C VAL A 418 -1.78 -5.16 -37.85
N PHE A 419 -1.46 -5.72 -36.68
CA PHE A 419 -2.46 -6.44 -35.90
C PHE A 419 -3.58 -5.51 -35.39
N MET A 420 -3.24 -4.27 -35.01
CA MET A 420 -4.22 -3.23 -34.68
C MET A 420 -5.07 -2.83 -35.89
N ASP A 421 -4.49 -2.74 -37.09
CA ASP A 421 -5.22 -2.46 -38.33
C ASP A 421 -6.25 -3.56 -38.61
N LEU A 422 -5.86 -4.84 -38.49
CA LEU A 422 -6.79 -5.94 -38.73
C LEU A 422 -7.91 -6.00 -37.68
N MET A 423 -7.63 -5.69 -36.41
CA MET A 423 -8.68 -5.56 -35.39
C MET A 423 -9.64 -4.41 -35.74
N SER A 424 -9.10 -3.25 -36.08
CA SER A 424 -9.87 -2.07 -36.51
C SER A 424 -10.75 -2.37 -37.72
N LEU A 425 -10.18 -3.01 -38.75
CA LEU A 425 -10.90 -3.37 -39.97
C LEU A 425 -11.96 -4.44 -39.76
N SER A 426 -11.80 -5.32 -38.77
CA SER A 426 -12.84 -6.30 -38.40
C SER A 426 -14.13 -5.63 -37.92
N HIS A 427 -14.02 -4.42 -37.36
CA HIS A 427 -15.15 -3.58 -37.01
C HIS A 427 -15.62 -2.75 -38.21
N LEU A 428 -14.70 -2.03 -38.85
CA LEU A 428 -15.01 -1.03 -39.88
C LEU A 428 -15.75 -1.58 -41.10
N ILE A 429 -15.50 -2.84 -41.49
CA ILE A 429 -16.22 -3.48 -42.60
C ILE A 429 -17.74 -3.63 -42.35
N TYR A 430 -18.23 -3.35 -41.14
CA TYR A 430 -19.64 -3.33 -40.79
C TYR A 430 -20.24 -1.94 -40.64
N GLU A 431 -19.44 -0.87 -40.59
CA GLU A 431 -19.89 0.51 -40.34
C GLU A 431 -20.97 0.98 -41.35
N ASN A 432 -20.81 0.62 -42.62
CA ASN A 432 -21.75 0.98 -43.69
C ASN A 432 -22.83 -0.08 -43.96
N LYS A 433 -22.97 -1.07 -43.07
CA LYS A 433 -23.98 -2.12 -43.17
C LYS A 433 -25.15 -1.82 -42.23
N ALA A 434 -26.32 -2.35 -42.54
CA ALA A 434 -27.49 -2.24 -41.66
C ALA A 434 -27.34 -3.06 -40.36
N GLU A 435 -26.33 -3.90 -40.28
CA GLU A 435 -26.05 -4.82 -39.17
C GLU A 435 -24.90 -4.26 -38.33
N LYS A 436 -25.06 -4.25 -37.00
CA LYS A 436 -23.96 -3.94 -36.05
C LYS A 436 -22.86 -5.00 -36.13
N ASP A 437 -21.64 -4.64 -35.73
CA ASP A 437 -20.52 -5.57 -35.64
C ASP A 437 -20.90 -6.82 -34.81
N PRO A 438 -20.95 -8.01 -35.43
CA PRO A 438 -21.39 -9.22 -34.75
C PRO A 438 -20.45 -9.65 -33.63
N TYR A 439 -19.16 -9.32 -33.71
CA TYR A 439 -18.19 -9.70 -32.68
C TYR A 439 -18.38 -8.89 -31.39
N ILE A 440 -18.55 -7.57 -31.51
CA ILE A 440 -18.88 -6.72 -30.36
C ILE A 440 -20.20 -7.15 -29.74
N GLN A 441 -21.23 -7.42 -30.55
CA GLN A 441 -22.52 -7.89 -30.03
C GLN A 441 -22.40 -9.22 -29.28
N GLN A 442 -21.61 -10.17 -29.80
CA GLN A 442 -21.36 -11.45 -29.13
C GLN A 442 -20.60 -11.27 -27.81
N ALA A 443 -19.60 -10.39 -27.77
CA ALA A 443 -18.86 -10.09 -26.54
C ALA A 443 -19.77 -9.44 -25.48
N ASN A 444 -20.61 -8.48 -25.88
CA ASN A 444 -21.56 -7.82 -24.99
C ASN A 444 -22.64 -8.80 -24.48
N ASN A 445 -23.18 -9.65 -25.35
CA ASN A 445 -24.13 -10.70 -24.95
C ASN A 445 -23.50 -11.68 -23.96
N LEU A 446 -22.25 -12.11 -24.19
CA LEU A 446 -21.54 -13.00 -23.29
C LEU A 446 -21.36 -12.37 -21.89
N LEU A 447 -21.00 -11.09 -21.82
CA LEU A 447 -20.89 -10.37 -20.55
C LEU A 447 -22.26 -10.20 -19.89
N ALA A 448 -23.31 -9.88 -20.65
CA ALA A 448 -24.68 -9.78 -20.15
C ALA A 448 -25.17 -11.11 -19.55
N ASP A 449 -24.96 -12.23 -20.25
CA ASP A 449 -25.35 -13.56 -19.77
C ASP A 449 -24.62 -13.91 -18.45
N ARG A 450 -23.31 -13.61 -18.37
CA ARG A 450 -22.50 -13.81 -17.16
C ARG A 450 -22.93 -12.91 -16.00
N TYR A 451 -23.19 -11.64 -16.28
CA TYR A 451 -23.68 -10.66 -15.30
C TYR A 451 -25.03 -11.09 -14.73
N GLN A 452 -25.99 -11.40 -15.61
CA GLN A 452 -27.31 -11.88 -15.24
C GLN A 452 -27.24 -13.16 -14.40
N THR A 453 -26.36 -14.08 -14.80
CA THR A 453 -26.14 -15.34 -14.08
C THR A 453 -25.62 -15.10 -12.65
N LEU A 454 -24.67 -14.18 -12.48
CA LEU A 454 -24.15 -13.78 -11.17
C LEU A 454 -25.23 -13.12 -10.32
N MET A 455 -25.92 -12.10 -10.86
CA MET A 455 -26.92 -11.31 -10.12
C MET A 455 -28.11 -12.17 -9.70
N ASN A 456 -28.63 -13.00 -10.61
CA ASN A 456 -29.71 -13.94 -10.29
C ASN A 456 -29.33 -14.93 -9.19
N ALA A 457 -28.10 -15.45 -9.24
CA ALA A 457 -27.64 -16.42 -8.25
C ALA A 457 -27.39 -15.77 -6.87
N LEU A 458 -27.08 -14.48 -6.83
CA LEU A 458 -26.99 -13.67 -5.60
C LEU A 458 -28.34 -13.17 -5.09
N GLY A 459 -29.40 -13.28 -5.89
CA GLY A 459 -30.72 -12.71 -5.57
C GLY A 459 -30.78 -11.19 -5.71
N LEU A 460 -29.88 -10.60 -6.51
CA LEU A 460 -29.82 -9.16 -6.80
C LEU A 460 -30.52 -8.85 -8.12
N GLU A 461 -31.16 -7.69 -8.19
CA GLU A 461 -31.71 -7.18 -9.44
C GLU A 461 -30.56 -6.71 -10.35
N PRO A 462 -30.45 -7.24 -11.58
CA PRO A 462 -29.44 -6.79 -12.54
C PRO A 462 -29.65 -5.33 -12.94
N ASP A 463 -28.57 -4.59 -13.05
CA ASP A 463 -28.58 -3.27 -13.66
C ASP A 463 -28.63 -3.37 -15.19
N GLU A 464 -29.73 -2.83 -15.74
CA GLU A 464 -30.03 -2.83 -17.17
C GLU A 464 -29.77 -1.47 -17.84
N ASP A 465 -29.13 -0.52 -17.14
CA ASP A 465 -28.67 0.72 -17.77
C ASP A 465 -27.69 0.41 -18.91
N GLY A 466 -27.94 0.95 -20.11
CA GLY A 466 -27.09 0.78 -21.28
C GLY A 466 -25.66 1.31 -21.08
N ARG A 467 -25.45 2.21 -20.10
CA ARG A 467 -24.12 2.69 -19.70
C ARG A 467 -23.29 1.62 -18.99
N ASN A 468 -23.92 0.59 -18.43
CA ASN A 468 -23.22 -0.47 -17.72
C ASN A 468 -22.61 -1.46 -18.72
N THR A 469 -21.28 -1.46 -18.76
CA THR A 469 -20.49 -2.35 -19.63
C THR A 469 -20.57 -3.82 -19.22
N ARG A 470 -20.97 -4.08 -17.98
CA ARG A 470 -21.02 -5.42 -17.37
C ARG A 470 -19.67 -6.15 -17.45
N TYR A 471 -18.56 -5.42 -17.59
CA TYR A 471 -17.23 -6.00 -17.62
C TYR A 471 -16.79 -6.39 -16.20
N TYR A 472 -17.11 -5.55 -15.22
CA TYR A 472 -17.04 -5.88 -13.80
C TYR A 472 -18.41 -5.73 -13.15
N ALA A 473 -18.63 -6.49 -12.07
CA ALA A 473 -19.71 -6.25 -11.13
C ALA A 473 -19.10 -5.78 -9.81
N LEU A 474 -19.58 -4.65 -9.30
CA LEU A 474 -19.26 -4.18 -7.95
C LEU A 474 -20.42 -4.60 -7.03
N ILE A 475 -20.11 -5.44 -6.04
CA ILE A 475 -21.10 -6.09 -5.19
C ILE A 475 -20.88 -5.63 -3.75
N ASP A 476 -21.93 -5.17 -3.10
CA ASP A 476 -21.91 -4.82 -1.68
C ASP A 476 -22.30 -6.04 -0.83
N LEU A 477 -21.34 -6.54 -0.04
CA LEU A 477 -21.50 -7.72 0.80
C LEU A 477 -22.48 -7.48 1.96
N ILE A 478 -22.56 -6.24 2.45
CA ILE A 478 -23.46 -5.85 3.54
C ILE A 478 -24.90 -5.79 3.02
N ASP A 479 -25.12 -5.28 1.82
CA ASP A 479 -26.45 -5.24 1.21
C ASP A 479 -26.96 -6.64 0.86
N ILE A 480 -26.10 -7.53 0.34
CA ILE A 480 -26.45 -8.95 0.16
C ILE A 480 -26.85 -9.57 1.51
N SER A 481 -26.02 -9.39 2.53
CA SER A 481 -26.28 -9.95 3.87
C SER A 481 -27.58 -9.45 4.47
N ARG A 482 -27.88 -8.16 4.29
CA ARG A 482 -29.14 -7.53 4.72
C ARG A 482 -30.35 -8.13 3.99
N GLY A 483 -30.23 -8.36 2.68
CA GLY A 483 -31.28 -8.98 1.87
C GLY A 483 -31.56 -10.43 2.24
N LEU A 484 -30.52 -11.22 2.54
CA LEU A 484 -30.64 -12.65 2.85
C LEU A 484 -31.09 -12.92 4.28
N TYR A 485 -30.53 -12.20 5.26
CA TYR A 485 -30.63 -12.55 6.69
C TYR A 485 -31.14 -11.41 7.59
N GLY A 486 -31.37 -10.21 7.04
CA GLY A 486 -31.90 -9.05 7.75
C GLY A 486 -30.84 -8.07 8.26
N GLY A 487 -31.29 -6.91 8.74
CA GLY A 487 -30.42 -5.80 9.16
C GLY A 487 -29.50 -6.14 10.33
N ASP A 488 -30.00 -6.85 11.33
CA ASP A 488 -29.23 -7.18 12.54
C ASP A 488 -27.98 -8.02 12.22
N PHE A 489 -28.09 -8.98 11.29
CA PHE A 489 -26.94 -9.76 10.83
C PHE A 489 -25.97 -8.91 10.01
N ALA A 490 -26.48 -8.07 9.11
CA ALA A 490 -25.64 -7.20 8.30
C ALA A 490 -24.82 -6.22 9.16
N ASP A 491 -25.42 -5.67 10.21
CA ASP A 491 -24.76 -4.78 11.15
C ASP A 491 -23.75 -5.55 12.03
N TRP A 492 -24.06 -6.79 12.42
CA TRP A 492 -23.11 -7.67 13.10
C TRP A 492 -21.91 -8.00 12.22
N LEU A 493 -22.13 -8.41 10.97
CA LEU A 493 -21.07 -8.79 10.03
C LEU A 493 -20.09 -7.63 9.81
N ARG A 494 -20.62 -6.41 9.68
CA ARG A 494 -19.81 -5.19 9.54
C ARG A 494 -18.95 -4.89 10.78
N GLN A 495 -19.39 -5.32 11.96
CA GLN A 495 -18.68 -5.08 13.22
C GLN A 495 -17.73 -6.23 13.58
N SER A 496 -18.01 -7.44 13.11
CA SER A 496 -17.29 -8.66 13.48
C SER A 496 -16.19 -9.05 12.50
N ARG A 497 -16.24 -8.57 11.26
CA ARG A 497 -15.29 -8.91 10.19
C ARG A 497 -14.91 -7.68 9.38
N THR A 498 -13.65 -7.62 8.96
CA THR A 498 -13.22 -6.72 7.89
C THR A 498 -13.62 -7.28 6.52
N ASP A 499 -13.62 -6.43 5.49
CA ASP A 499 -13.82 -6.87 4.11
C ASP A 499 -12.78 -7.90 3.66
N ILE A 500 -11.55 -7.81 4.19
CA ILE A 500 -10.45 -8.68 3.81
C ILE A 500 -10.59 -10.02 4.52
N ASP A 501 -10.98 -10.04 5.80
CA ASP A 501 -11.33 -11.28 6.52
C ASP A 501 -12.36 -12.10 5.72
N ILE A 502 -13.39 -11.44 5.17
CA ILE A 502 -14.44 -12.11 4.38
C ILE A 502 -13.85 -12.68 3.08
N LEU A 503 -12.99 -11.93 2.40
CA LEU A 503 -12.35 -12.38 1.16
C LEU A 503 -11.34 -13.51 1.38
N ASP A 504 -10.63 -13.48 2.50
CA ASP A 504 -9.64 -14.47 2.90
C ASP A 504 -10.32 -15.76 3.32
N ASP A 505 -11.41 -15.68 4.08
CA ASP A 505 -12.28 -16.82 4.34
C ASP A 505 -12.92 -17.37 3.06
N LEU A 506 -13.35 -16.50 2.14
CA LEU A 506 -13.90 -16.93 0.85
C LEU A 506 -12.85 -17.68 0.02
N ALA A 507 -11.60 -17.24 0.07
CA ALA A 507 -10.48 -17.92 -0.57
C ALA A 507 -10.13 -19.24 0.14
N ALA A 508 -9.83 -19.20 1.43
CA ALA A 508 -9.37 -20.33 2.22
C ALA A 508 -10.45 -21.42 2.40
N LYS A 509 -11.71 -21.04 2.63
CA LYS A 509 -12.79 -22.02 2.89
C LYS A 509 -13.51 -22.44 1.61
N LYS A 510 -13.66 -21.54 0.64
CA LYS A 510 -14.50 -21.78 -0.56
C LYS A 510 -13.74 -21.80 -1.89
N GLY A 511 -12.44 -21.50 -1.89
CA GLY A 511 -11.63 -21.48 -3.12
C GLY A 511 -12.10 -20.44 -4.13
N VAL A 512 -12.69 -19.33 -3.68
CA VAL A 512 -13.13 -18.24 -4.55
C VAL A 512 -12.28 -17.01 -4.27
N VAL A 513 -11.73 -16.41 -5.32
CA VAL A 513 -10.93 -15.19 -5.22
C VAL A 513 -11.65 -14.06 -5.95
N LEU A 514 -12.04 -13.05 -5.19
CA LEU A 514 -12.58 -11.79 -5.70
C LEU A 514 -11.57 -10.67 -5.47
N MET A 515 -11.86 -9.46 -5.93
CA MET A 515 -10.96 -8.33 -5.73
C MET A 515 -11.54 -7.33 -4.73
N TYR A 516 -10.70 -6.87 -3.81
CA TYR A 516 -11.05 -5.88 -2.80
C TYR A 516 -11.47 -4.55 -3.45
N GLY A 517 -12.74 -4.16 -3.28
CA GLY A 517 -13.32 -2.96 -3.92
C GLY A 517 -12.68 -1.66 -3.43
N PRO A 518 -12.55 -1.42 -2.12
CA PRO A 518 -11.94 -0.20 -1.58
C PRO A 518 -10.50 0.06 -2.02
N GLY A 519 -9.74 -0.96 -2.42
CA GLY A 519 -8.44 -0.75 -3.06
C GLY A 519 -8.50 -0.03 -4.43
N PHE A 520 -9.69 0.22 -4.96
CA PHE A 520 -9.97 1.09 -6.11
C PHE A 520 -10.62 2.42 -5.72
N SER A 521 -10.60 2.79 -4.44
CA SER A 521 -11.42 3.87 -3.85
C SER A 521 -12.93 3.64 -3.99
N ALA A 522 -13.38 2.38 -4.10
CA ALA A 522 -14.80 2.03 -4.03
C ALA A 522 -15.29 2.04 -2.57
N PRO A 523 -16.60 2.08 -2.31
CA PRO A 523 -17.12 2.05 -0.94
C PRO A 523 -16.67 0.80 -0.16
N GLU A 524 -16.46 0.93 1.16
CA GLU A 524 -16.28 -0.20 2.07
C GLU A 524 -17.44 -1.20 2.00
N GLY A 525 -17.15 -2.48 2.23
CA GLY A 525 -18.12 -3.57 2.06
C GLY A 525 -18.23 -4.06 0.62
N THR A 526 -17.53 -3.44 -0.34
CA THR A 526 -17.66 -3.81 -1.76
C THR A 526 -16.55 -4.73 -2.26
N VAL A 527 -16.95 -5.69 -3.10
CA VAL A 527 -16.05 -6.58 -3.83
C VAL A 527 -16.27 -6.44 -5.32
N ARG A 528 -15.17 -6.50 -6.08
CA ARG A 528 -15.18 -6.43 -7.53
C ARG A 528 -15.05 -7.84 -8.13
N VAL A 529 -16.00 -8.20 -8.98
CA VAL A 529 -16.00 -9.46 -9.74
C VAL A 529 -15.76 -9.17 -11.22
N SER A 530 -14.74 -9.76 -11.82
CA SER A 530 -14.54 -9.71 -13.27
C SER A 530 -15.46 -10.71 -13.96
N LEU A 531 -16.26 -10.22 -14.92
CA LEU A 531 -17.11 -11.06 -15.76
C LEU A 531 -16.40 -11.52 -17.04
N ALA A 532 -15.14 -11.14 -17.20
CA ALA A 532 -14.41 -11.38 -18.43
C ALA A 532 -13.71 -12.75 -18.50
N ASN A 533 -13.44 -13.38 -17.36
CA ASN A 533 -12.34 -14.33 -17.25
C ASN A 533 -12.75 -15.77 -16.87
N LEU A 534 -14.00 -16.01 -16.46
CA LEU A 534 -14.51 -17.35 -16.12
C LEU A 534 -15.67 -17.77 -17.04
N ASN A 535 -16.12 -19.02 -16.98
CA ASN A 535 -17.29 -19.45 -17.75
C ASN A 535 -18.58 -19.03 -17.05
N GLU A 536 -19.69 -18.93 -17.79
CA GLU A 536 -20.99 -18.51 -17.24
C GLU A 536 -21.41 -19.28 -15.98
N LYS A 537 -21.34 -20.61 -16.03
CA LYS A 537 -21.66 -21.48 -14.88
C LYS A 537 -20.84 -21.21 -13.62
N ASP A 538 -19.61 -20.69 -13.78
CA ASP A 538 -18.68 -20.46 -12.68
C ASP A 538 -19.16 -19.26 -11.85
N TYR A 539 -19.91 -18.33 -12.45
CA TYR A 539 -20.49 -17.18 -11.73
C TYR A 539 -21.67 -17.57 -10.83
N SER A 540 -22.51 -18.54 -11.24
CA SER A 540 -23.50 -19.12 -10.31
C SER A 540 -22.82 -19.84 -9.14
N GLU A 541 -21.69 -20.48 -9.40
CA GLU A 541 -20.94 -21.21 -8.38
C GLU A 541 -20.24 -20.25 -7.40
N ILE A 542 -19.68 -19.12 -7.88
CA ILE A 542 -19.19 -18.02 -7.03
C ILE A 542 -20.30 -17.54 -6.10
N ALA A 543 -21.47 -17.23 -6.65
CA ALA A 543 -22.60 -16.75 -5.87
C ALA A 543 -23.04 -17.77 -4.80
N ARG A 544 -23.18 -19.05 -5.17
CA ARG A 544 -23.53 -20.13 -4.24
C ARG A 544 -22.54 -20.20 -3.08
N ARG A 545 -21.24 -20.19 -3.39
CA ARG A 545 -20.17 -20.31 -2.38
C ARG A 545 -20.06 -19.09 -1.47
N LEU A 546 -20.29 -17.89 -2.01
CA LEU A 546 -20.38 -16.67 -1.22
C LEU A 546 -21.58 -16.72 -0.26
N ILE A 547 -22.75 -17.12 -0.76
CA ILE A 547 -23.95 -17.29 0.09
C ILE A 547 -23.71 -18.36 1.18
N GLU A 548 -23.02 -19.44 0.86
CA GLU A 548 -22.66 -20.47 1.85
C GLU A 548 -21.75 -19.93 2.95
N LEU A 549 -20.73 -19.12 2.59
CA LEU A 549 -19.89 -18.45 3.59
C LEU A 549 -20.72 -17.50 4.47
N LEU A 550 -21.58 -16.68 3.86
CA LEU A 550 -22.47 -15.78 4.61
C LEU A 550 -23.44 -16.55 5.51
N SER A 551 -23.88 -17.74 5.10
CA SER A 551 -24.71 -18.63 5.91
C SER A 551 -23.96 -19.16 7.14
N GLU A 552 -22.67 -19.47 6.99
CA GLU A 552 -21.82 -19.92 8.11
C GLU A 552 -21.62 -18.80 9.14
N TYR A 553 -21.37 -17.58 8.68
CA TYR A 553 -21.36 -16.39 9.55
C TYR A 553 -22.72 -16.13 10.20
N TYR A 554 -23.81 -16.36 9.49
CA TYR A 554 -25.15 -16.22 10.09
C TYR A 554 -25.40 -17.26 11.18
N GLU A 555 -24.91 -18.49 11.04
CA GLU A 555 -24.97 -19.50 12.10
C GLU A 555 -24.13 -19.10 13.33
N GLU A 556 -22.95 -18.50 13.13
CA GLU A 556 -22.13 -17.89 14.19
C GLU A 556 -22.92 -16.79 14.93
N PHE A 557 -23.50 -15.84 14.18
CA PHE A 557 -24.37 -14.79 14.70
C PHE A 557 -25.58 -15.35 15.49
N GLN A 558 -26.24 -16.39 14.97
CA GLN A 558 -27.35 -17.04 15.68
C GLN A 558 -26.90 -17.77 16.94
N GLY A 559 -25.69 -18.34 16.94
CA GLY A 559 -25.06 -18.93 18.12
C GLY A 559 -24.80 -17.90 19.21
N GLU A 560 -24.30 -16.72 18.84
CA GLU A 560 -24.12 -15.58 19.74
C GLU A 560 -25.46 -15.02 20.24
N ALA A 561 -26.46 -14.93 19.36
CA ALA A 561 -27.81 -14.48 19.70
C ALA A 561 -28.57 -15.49 20.60
N ALA A 562 -28.34 -16.81 20.43
CA ALA A 562 -28.89 -17.85 21.29
C ALA A 562 -28.19 -17.92 22.66
N GLY A 563 -26.94 -17.44 22.75
CA GLY A 563 -26.20 -17.25 23.98
C GLY A 563 -26.53 -15.95 24.74
N THR A 564 -27.24 -15.01 24.10
CA THR A 564 -27.51 -13.68 24.66
C THR A 564 -29.01 -13.35 24.66
N GLY A 565 -29.68 -13.79 25.73
CA GLY A 565 -30.92 -13.16 26.16
C GLY A 565 -30.65 -11.70 26.53
N SER A 566 -31.09 -10.79 25.64
CA SER A 566 -31.10 -9.33 25.74
C SER A 566 -29.77 -8.59 25.50
N ALA A 567 -29.63 -8.07 24.28
CA ALA A 567 -28.85 -6.86 24.00
C ALA A 567 -29.58 -6.00 22.97
N GLY A 568 -30.66 -5.36 23.40
CA GLY A 568 -31.13 -4.14 22.74
C GLY A 568 -30.29 -2.98 23.27
N ALA A 569 -29.68 -2.20 22.37
CA ALA A 569 -28.94 -0.97 22.64
C ALA A 569 -27.88 -1.10 23.76
N LYS A 570 -26.60 -1.32 23.39
CA LYS A 570 -25.49 -1.10 24.34
C LYS A 570 -25.41 0.41 24.63
N ALA A 571 -26.05 0.82 25.71
CA ALA A 571 -25.43 1.76 26.61
C ALA A 571 -24.11 1.13 27.08
N ASP A 572 -23.03 1.89 27.10
CA ASP A 572 -21.72 1.38 27.49
C ASP A 572 -21.81 0.79 28.90
N LYS A 573 -21.58 -0.53 28.99
CA LYS A 573 -21.60 -1.33 30.21
C LYS A 573 -20.67 -0.75 31.29
N TYR A 574 -19.69 0.06 30.88
CA TYR A 574 -18.69 0.69 31.73
C TYR A 574 -18.44 2.14 31.29
N THR A 575 -18.26 3.05 32.25
CA THR A 575 -17.82 4.43 32.01
C THR A 575 -16.38 4.60 32.47
N LEU A 576 -15.50 5.15 31.61
CA LEU A 576 -14.13 5.49 31.97
C LEU A 576 -14.11 6.71 32.91
N GLU A 577 -13.51 6.56 34.10
CA GLU A 577 -13.45 7.62 35.10
C GLU A 577 -12.05 8.25 35.26
N GLN A 578 -11.00 7.50 34.93
CA GLN A 578 -9.60 7.91 35.05
C GLN A 578 -8.68 7.04 34.19
N ALA A 579 -7.60 7.62 33.65
CA ALA A 579 -6.48 6.90 33.06
C ALA A 579 -5.13 7.33 33.67
N VAL A 580 -4.29 6.37 34.06
CA VAL A 580 -2.92 6.61 34.54
C VAL A 580 -1.95 5.87 33.63
N ILE A 581 -1.00 6.60 33.06
CA ILE A 581 -0.11 6.13 31.99
C ILE A 581 1.35 6.26 32.44
N LEU A 582 2.11 5.17 32.33
CA LEU A 582 3.56 5.15 32.40
C LEU A 582 4.13 4.79 31.02
N SER A 583 4.75 5.75 30.36
CA SER A 583 5.32 5.64 29.01
C SER A 583 6.83 5.43 29.07
N ARG A 584 7.36 4.55 28.21
CA ARG A 584 8.74 4.63 27.71
C ARG A 584 8.86 5.86 26.81
N HIS A 585 10.04 6.49 26.74
CA HIS A 585 10.31 7.51 25.71
C HIS A 585 10.18 6.93 24.29
N ASN A 586 9.94 7.80 23.30
CA ASN A 586 9.84 7.38 21.89
C ASN A 586 11.25 7.37 21.21
N LEU A 587 11.28 7.22 19.88
CA LEU A 587 12.49 6.96 19.07
C LEU A 587 13.60 7.99 19.31
N ARG A 588 14.79 7.50 19.67
CA ARG A 588 15.97 8.31 20.02
C ARG A 588 17.16 7.96 19.14
N ALA A 589 18.10 8.88 19.03
CA ALA A 589 19.39 8.55 18.43
C ALA A 589 20.19 7.59 19.34
N PRO A 590 20.82 6.54 18.80
CA PRO A 590 21.75 5.68 19.51
C PRO A 590 23.03 6.43 19.87
N LEU A 591 23.85 5.76 20.67
CA LEU A 591 25.23 6.19 20.95
C LEU A 591 26.15 5.75 19.80
N SER A 592 25.84 6.10 18.55
CA SER A 592 26.57 5.69 17.32
C SER A 592 27.42 6.80 16.69
N SER A 593 27.70 7.88 17.42
CA SER A 593 28.55 8.98 16.95
C SER A 593 30.03 8.58 16.96
N ASN A 594 30.82 9.08 16.00
CA ASN A 594 32.26 8.81 15.87
C ASN A 594 33.03 8.66 17.20
N GLY A 595 33.72 7.53 17.37
CA GLY A 595 34.44 7.15 18.58
C GLY A 595 33.58 6.45 19.62
N SER A 596 32.42 5.91 19.20
CA SER A 596 31.56 5.08 20.03
C SER A 596 31.61 3.62 19.56
N VAL A 597 31.21 2.71 20.44
CA VAL A 597 31.23 1.27 20.16
C VAL A 597 30.54 0.90 18.83
N PRO A 598 29.30 1.36 18.54
CA PRO A 598 28.67 1.07 17.25
C PRO A 598 29.40 1.68 16.05
N SER A 599 29.99 2.87 16.17
CA SER A 599 30.72 3.49 15.04
C SER A 599 32.05 2.81 14.77
N ASP A 600 32.70 2.30 15.80
CA ASP A 600 34.04 1.72 15.73
C ASP A 600 34.01 0.27 15.23
N LEU A 601 32.87 -0.42 15.43
CA LEU A 601 32.66 -1.84 15.09
C LEU A 601 32.06 -2.10 13.71
N THR A 602 31.99 -1.12 12.82
CA THR A 602 31.49 -1.32 11.46
C THR A 602 32.28 -0.51 10.45
N PRO A 603 32.55 -1.01 9.23
CA PRO A 603 33.05 -0.20 8.13
C PRO A 603 31.97 0.71 7.52
N HIS A 604 30.69 0.52 7.89
CA HIS A 604 29.55 1.22 7.31
C HIS A 604 29.30 2.60 7.95
N GLU A 605 28.62 3.48 7.21
CA GLU A 605 28.13 4.74 7.76
C GLU A 605 26.72 4.51 8.33
N TRP A 606 26.55 4.70 9.65
CA TRP A 606 25.23 4.74 10.28
C TRP A 606 24.35 5.84 9.68
N THR A 607 23.04 5.63 9.71
CA THR A 607 22.07 6.64 9.24
C THR A 607 22.27 7.98 9.95
N LYS A 608 21.91 9.07 9.26
CA LYS A 608 22.11 10.42 9.78
C LYS A 608 20.98 10.79 10.71
N TRP A 609 21.30 10.77 12.01
CA TRP A 609 20.37 11.10 13.07
C TRP A 609 19.96 12.57 13.06
N THR A 610 18.65 12.82 13.24
CA THR A 610 18.07 14.16 13.31
C THR A 610 18.27 14.86 14.68
N ALA A 611 18.87 14.16 15.65
CA ALA A 611 19.07 14.61 17.01
C ALA A 611 20.45 14.21 17.56
N GLY A 612 20.87 14.81 18.69
CA GLY A 612 22.10 14.42 19.37
C GLY A 612 22.01 13.02 19.98
N SER A 613 23.16 12.42 20.30
CA SER A 613 23.20 11.07 20.88
C SER A 613 22.35 10.96 22.14
N SER A 614 21.49 9.94 22.19
CA SER A 614 20.53 9.70 23.30
C SER A 614 19.38 10.73 23.41
N GLU A 615 19.25 11.66 22.47
CA GLU A 615 18.13 12.60 22.36
C GLU A 615 17.02 12.05 21.46
N LEU A 616 15.78 12.49 21.69
CA LEU A 616 14.62 12.13 20.87
C LEU A 616 14.78 12.64 19.43
N THR A 617 14.54 11.79 18.43
CA THR A 617 14.60 12.17 17.02
C THR A 617 13.37 12.98 16.61
N ILE A 618 13.45 13.63 15.44
CA ILE A 618 12.27 14.30 14.86
C ILE A 618 11.17 13.28 14.60
N LYS A 619 11.51 12.10 14.06
CA LYS A 619 10.56 11.00 13.84
C LYS A 619 9.91 10.59 15.17
N GLY A 620 10.69 10.36 16.23
CA GLY A 620 10.15 10.05 17.55
C GLY A 620 9.20 11.12 18.12
N GLY A 621 9.43 12.41 17.83
CA GLY A 621 8.51 13.49 18.19
C GLY A 621 7.21 13.50 17.38
N ILE A 622 7.29 13.21 16.07
CA ILE A 622 6.11 13.06 15.20
C ILE A 622 5.25 11.87 15.67
N GLU A 623 5.89 10.73 15.89
CA GLU A 623 5.21 9.51 16.38
C GLU A 623 4.47 9.74 17.69
N GLU A 624 5.10 10.45 18.62
CA GLU A 624 4.48 10.74 19.90
C GLU A 624 3.36 11.80 19.79
N THR A 625 3.46 12.73 18.85
CA THR A 625 2.38 13.67 18.54
C THR A 625 1.17 12.93 17.96
N ASN A 626 1.39 11.99 17.04
CA ASN A 626 0.34 11.13 16.48
C ASN A 626 -0.33 10.29 17.57
N MET A 627 0.46 9.69 18.45
CA MET A 627 -0.05 8.96 19.62
C MET A 627 -0.89 9.87 20.53
N GLY A 628 -0.45 11.11 20.79
CA GLY A 628 -1.24 12.10 21.53
C GLY A 628 -2.58 12.43 20.86
N GLN A 629 -2.60 12.58 19.53
CA GLN A 629 -3.83 12.84 18.76
C GLN A 629 -4.81 11.66 18.80
N TYR A 630 -4.32 10.43 18.72
CA TYR A 630 -5.14 9.24 18.93
C TYR A 630 -5.78 9.25 20.32
N PHE A 631 -4.97 9.46 21.37
CA PHE A 631 -5.47 9.53 22.75
C PHE A 631 -6.50 10.66 22.93
N ARG A 632 -6.39 11.75 22.18
CA ARG A 632 -7.38 12.84 22.19
C ARG A 632 -8.74 12.35 21.72
N LYS A 633 -8.77 11.67 20.58
CA LYS A 633 -10.00 11.12 20.00
C LYS A 633 -10.55 9.97 20.85
N TRP A 634 -9.68 9.12 21.37
CA TRP A 634 -10.08 8.02 22.24
C TRP A 634 -10.69 8.52 23.56
N LEU A 635 -10.07 9.49 24.24
CA LEU A 635 -10.59 10.04 25.50
C LEU A 635 -11.92 10.80 25.32
N ASP A 636 -12.14 11.41 24.15
CA ASP A 636 -13.42 12.02 23.79
C ASP A 636 -14.49 10.95 23.55
N LYS A 637 -14.16 9.90 22.79
CA LYS A 637 -15.05 8.75 22.55
C LYS A 637 -15.47 8.07 23.85
N GLU A 638 -14.54 7.88 24.79
CA GLU A 638 -14.81 7.30 26.12
C GLU A 638 -15.51 8.27 27.08
N GLY A 639 -15.73 9.53 26.67
CA GLY A 639 -16.38 10.56 27.47
C GLY A 639 -15.56 11.04 28.68
N LEU A 640 -14.26 10.74 28.76
CA LEU A 640 -13.42 11.12 29.89
C LEU A 640 -12.95 12.58 29.79
N ILE A 641 -12.49 12.99 28.61
CA ILE A 641 -12.04 14.37 28.33
C ILE A 641 -12.48 14.73 26.92
N ALA A 642 -13.30 15.78 26.80
CA ALA A 642 -13.84 16.21 25.50
C ALA A 642 -12.74 16.70 24.55
N GLU A 643 -12.90 16.44 23.25
CA GLU A 643 -11.95 16.86 22.22
C GLU A 643 -11.77 18.39 22.26
N ASN A 644 -10.52 18.86 22.17
CA ASN A 644 -10.15 20.28 22.18
C ASN A 644 -10.56 21.05 23.46
N SER A 645 -10.91 20.35 24.53
CA SER A 645 -11.11 20.99 25.83
C SER A 645 -9.78 21.44 26.45
N ILE A 646 -9.84 22.50 27.27
CA ILE A 646 -8.74 22.86 28.16
C ILE A 646 -9.03 22.19 29.51
N PRO A 647 -8.19 21.26 29.99
CA PRO A 647 -8.44 20.58 31.25
C PRO A 647 -8.52 21.54 32.43
N GLU A 648 -9.38 21.23 33.40
CA GLU A 648 -9.44 21.98 34.66
C GLU A 648 -8.13 21.86 35.45
N GLU A 649 -7.83 22.85 36.30
CA GLU A 649 -6.63 22.85 37.14
C GLU A 649 -6.62 21.60 38.03
N GLY A 650 -5.58 20.76 37.89
CA GLY A 650 -5.47 19.49 38.61
C GLY A 650 -6.21 18.30 37.98
N ALA A 651 -6.94 18.46 36.87
CA ALA A 651 -7.57 17.34 36.17
C ALA A 651 -6.55 16.47 35.42
N VAL A 652 -5.43 17.04 34.98
CA VAL A 652 -4.36 16.33 34.26
C VAL A 652 -2.98 16.58 34.87
N ARG A 653 -2.08 15.60 34.78
CA ARG A 653 -0.68 15.73 35.23
C ARG A 653 0.28 15.04 34.27
N PHE A 654 1.33 15.75 33.90
CA PHE A 654 2.40 15.25 33.07
C PHE A 654 3.71 15.37 33.85
N SER A 655 4.45 14.27 33.95
CA SER A 655 5.77 14.25 34.58
C SER A 655 6.74 13.42 33.75
N ALA A 656 7.99 13.80 33.71
CA ALA A 656 9.03 13.08 33.00
C ALA A 656 10.32 12.97 33.82
N ARG A 657 11.05 11.86 33.61
CA ARG A 657 12.43 11.71 34.08
C ARG A 657 13.28 12.87 33.57
N ASP A 658 14.31 13.29 34.30
CA ASP A 658 15.19 14.42 33.92
C ASP A 658 16.19 14.03 32.80
N LYS A 659 15.66 13.64 31.65
CA LYS A 659 16.36 13.28 30.42
C LYS A 659 15.64 13.92 29.23
N GLN A 660 16.39 14.50 28.31
CA GLN A 660 15.84 15.22 27.15
C GLN A 660 14.79 14.39 26.42
N ARG A 661 15.06 13.10 26.15
CA ARG A 661 14.13 12.23 25.41
C ARG A 661 12.80 12.01 26.14
N CYS A 662 12.82 11.90 27.47
CA CYS A 662 11.61 11.69 28.27
C CYS A 662 10.78 12.98 28.34
N ILE A 663 11.45 14.13 28.58
CA ILE A 663 10.82 15.45 28.61
C ILE A 663 10.22 15.77 27.24
N ALA A 664 10.97 15.54 26.16
CA ALA A 664 10.52 15.78 24.79
C ALA A 664 9.34 14.88 24.41
N THR A 665 9.39 13.58 24.73
CA THR A 665 8.27 12.65 24.50
C THR A 665 7.00 13.16 25.20
N ALA A 666 7.08 13.49 26.49
CA ALA A 666 5.93 14.02 27.23
C ALA A 666 5.39 15.34 26.64
N ARG A 667 6.26 16.21 26.12
CA ARG A 667 5.87 17.46 25.44
C ARG A 667 5.18 17.20 24.10
N TYR A 668 5.69 16.30 23.27
CA TYR A 668 5.04 15.95 22.00
C TYR A 668 3.70 15.24 22.23
N PHE A 669 3.63 14.31 23.19
CA PHE A 669 2.39 13.63 23.57
C PHE A 669 1.33 14.63 24.05
N SER A 670 1.70 15.51 24.98
CA SER A 670 0.79 16.54 25.50
C SER A 670 0.36 17.54 24.43
N ALA A 671 1.23 17.92 23.50
CA ALA A 671 0.88 18.81 22.39
C ALA A 671 -0.11 18.15 21.41
N GLY A 672 0.05 16.86 21.11
CA GLY A 672 -0.90 16.10 20.27
C GLY A 672 -2.26 15.93 20.97
N LEU A 673 -2.23 15.65 22.27
CA LEU A 673 -3.41 15.40 23.09
C LEU A 673 -4.19 16.69 23.43
N PHE A 674 -3.50 17.76 23.78
CA PHE A 674 -4.07 19.03 24.22
C PHE A 674 -3.52 20.22 23.41
N PRO A 675 -3.82 20.30 22.10
CA PRO A 675 -3.24 21.33 21.23
C PRO A 675 -3.63 22.77 21.60
N LEU A 676 -4.68 22.95 22.40
CA LEU A 676 -5.18 24.25 22.84
C LEU A 676 -4.83 24.60 24.30
N ALA A 677 -4.19 23.70 25.03
CA ALA A 677 -3.81 23.92 26.43
C ALA A 677 -2.29 23.96 26.59
N ASP A 678 -1.81 24.88 27.42
CA ASP A 678 -0.39 24.95 27.79
C ASP A 678 -0.12 23.96 28.94
N ILE A 679 0.06 22.69 28.59
CA ILE A 679 0.31 21.62 29.56
C ILE A 679 1.77 21.67 30.01
N VAL A 680 1.97 21.88 31.32
CA VAL A 680 3.30 21.85 31.93
C VAL A 680 3.72 20.40 32.17
N VAL A 681 4.89 20.03 31.67
CA VAL A 681 5.55 18.75 31.98
C VAL A 681 6.47 18.95 33.17
N GLU A 682 6.12 18.36 34.32
CA GLU A 682 6.95 18.34 35.53
C GLU A 682 8.22 17.53 35.29
N HIS A 683 9.39 18.03 35.70
CA HIS A 683 10.58 17.19 35.83
C HIS A 683 11.47 17.68 36.98
N PRO A 684 12.24 16.78 37.64
CA PRO A 684 13.05 17.12 38.82
C PRO A 684 14.04 18.27 38.61
N GLY A 685 14.55 18.47 37.38
CA GLY A 685 15.48 19.56 37.06
C GLY A 685 14.94 20.97 37.35
N ASP A 686 13.61 21.15 37.34
CA ASP A 686 12.95 22.44 37.60
C ASP A 686 12.75 22.73 39.12
N LEU A 687 12.88 21.71 39.98
CA LEU A 687 12.59 21.78 41.41
C LEU A 687 13.81 21.37 42.24
N LYS A 688 14.56 22.36 42.75
CA LYS A 688 15.74 22.11 43.61
C LYS A 688 15.36 21.26 44.83
N GLY A 689 15.95 20.07 44.91
CA GLY A 689 15.84 19.17 46.06
C GLY A 689 14.72 18.12 45.97
N THR A 690 14.07 17.99 44.81
CA THR A 690 13.09 16.91 44.55
C THR A 690 13.79 15.67 44.00
N GLU A 691 13.57 14.51 44.62
CA GLU A 691 14.08 13.23 44.12
C GLU A 691 13.28 12.74 42.90
N ASP A 692 13.98 12.14 41.93
CA ASP A 692 13.37 11.56 40.74
C ASP A 692 12.81 10.16 41.05
N PHE A 693 11.50 10.08 41.32
CA PHE A 693 10.82 8.82 41.64
C PHE A 693 10.75 7.82 40.47
N MET A 694 11.10 8.25 39.24
CA MET A 694 11.17 7.40 38.04
C MET A 694 12.58 6.90 37.76
N LYS A 695 13.55 7.10 38.68
CA LYS A 695 14.92 6.63 38.53
C LYS A 695 15.03 5.14 38.97
N PRO A 696 15.26 4.18 38.05
CA PRO A 696 15.60 2.79 38.36
C PRO A 696 17.00 2.68 38.98
N VAL A 697 17.10 2.95 40.28
CA VAL A 697 18.31 2.67 41.06
C VAL A 697 17.92 1.86 42.28
N LEU A 698 18.86 1.06 42.77
CA LEU A 698 18.68 0.33 44.00
C LEU A 698 18.51 1.31 45.17
N SER A 699 17.39 1.17 45.89
CA SER A 699 17.06 2.01 47.04
C SER A 699 17.58 1.43 48.36
N PHE A 700 17.91 0.14 48.37
CA PHE A 700 18.75 -0.53 49.37
C PHE A 700 19.73 -1.49 48.68
N TYR A 701 20.86 -1.78 49.33
CA TYR A 701 21.93 -2.63 48.81
C TYR A 701 22.70 -3.30 49.95
N SER A 702 23.17 -4.53 49.72
CA SER A 702 24.24 -5.19 50.48
C SER A 702 24.99 -6.14 49.54
N GLU A 703 26.21 -6.59 49.91
CA GLU A 703 26.94 -7.58 49.11
C GLU A 703 26.14 -8.87 48.94
N GLU A 704 25.48 -9.34 50.00
CA GLU A 704 24.63 -10.54 49.95
C GLU A 704 23.37 -10.34 49.09
N TYR A 705 22.79 -9.13 49.07
CA TYR A 705 21.70 -8.81 48.13
C TYR A 705 22.17 -8.90 46.68
N ALA A 706 23.36 -8.37 46.39
CA ALA A 706 23.93 -8.44 45.04
C ALA A 706 24.20 -9.90 44.62
N GLU A 707 24.74 -10.73 45.53
CA GLU A 707 24.95 -12.16 45.28
C GLU A 707 23.62 -12.90 45.03
N ASP A 708 22.61 -12.69 45.87
CA ASP A 708 21.28 -13.30 45.72
C ASP A 708 20.58 -12.82 44.44
N ALA A 709 20.71 -11.55 44.07
CA ALA A 709 20.18 -11.01 42.82
C ALA A 709 20.88 -11.62 41.59
N ILE A 710 22.21 -11.76 41.61
CA ILE A 710 22.95 -12.44 40.55
C ILE A 710 22.50 -13.90 40.43
N ALA A 711 22.33 -14.59 41.56
CA ALA A 711 21.85 -15.97 41.57
C ALA A 711 20.42 -16.10 41.01
N GLU A 712 19.51 -15.16 41.30
CA GLU A 712 18.16 -15.15 40.73
C GLU A 712 18.18 -14.92 39.21
N ILE A 713 19.03 -14.02 38.70
CA ILE A 713 19.17 -13.83 37.26
C ILE A 713 19.72 -15.12 36.61
N GLU A 714 20.69 -15.79 37.25
CA GLU A 714 21.22 -17.08 36.80
C GLU A 714 20.16 -18.20 36.80
N GLU A 715 19.25 -18.22 37.78
CA GLU A 715 18.17 -19.20 37.87
C GLU A 715 17.07 -18.97 36.83
N LEU A 716 16.70 -17.71 36.59
CA LEU A 716 15.62 -17.34 35.64
C LEU A 716 16.06 -17.44 34.17
N SER A 717 17.35 -17.44 33.90
CA SER A 717 17.87 -17.83 32.60
C SER A 717 17.76 -19.36 32.43
N GLU A 718 16.86 -19.85 31.57
CA GLU A 718 16.59 -21.30 31.37
C GLU A 718 17.85 -22.17 31.12
N ASP A 719 18.96 -21.55 30.68
CA ASP A 719 20.25 -22.20 30.37
C ASP A 719 21.47 -21.60 31.12
N GLY A 720 21.24 -20.74 32.12
CA GLY A 720 22.28 -19.88 32.71
C GLY A 720 22.59 -18.67 31.81
N ILE A 721 22.89 -17.50 32.40
CA ILE A 721 23.11 -16.25 31.62
C ILE A 721 24.26 -16.41 30.61
N PHE A 722 25.22 -17.30 30.91
CA PHE A 722 26.44 -17.46 30.13
C PHE A 722 26.89 -18.90 29.84
N ASP A 723 26.38 -19.91 30.55
CA ASP A 723 27.19 -21.13 30.71
C ASP A 723 27.03 -22.20 29.62
N LYS A 724 26.12 -21.97 28.67
CA LYS A 724 26.30 -22.38 27.29
C LYS A 724 25.69 -21.28 26.45
N VAL A 725 26.43 -20.78 25.47
CA VAL A 725 26.10 -20.95 24.05
C VAL A 725 24.79 -21.72 23.78
N SER A 726 23.66 -21.25 24.29
CA SER A 726 22.34 -21.68 23.86
C SER A 726 22.24 -21.07 22.48
N GLY A 727 21.97 -21.90 21.45
CA GLY A 727 22.10 -21.52 20.04
C GLY A 727 21.61 -20.10 19.78
N ARG A 728 20.46 -19.72 20.37
CA ARG A 728 19.81 -18.42 20.20
C ARG A 728 20.63 -17.17 20.55
N THR A 729 21.34 -17.10 21.68
CA THR A 729 22.11 -15.87 22.02
C THR A 729 23.35 -15.73 21.13
N LYS A 730 24.00 -16.85 20.80
CA LYS A 730 25.13 -16.82 19.85
C LYS A 730 24.70 -16.57 18.43
N ASP A 731 23.57 -17.13 18.02
CA ASP A 731 22.99 -16.89 16.71
C ASP A 731 22.64 -15.40 16.58
N ALA A 732 22.06 -14.78 17.62
CA ALA A 732 21.80 -13.34 17.65
C ALA A 732 23.07 -12.48 17.65
N VAL A 733 24.08 -12.81 18.47
CA VAL A 733 25.34 -12.06 18.49
C VAL A 733 26.11 -12.23 17.18
N SER A 734 26.12 -13.43 16.59
CA SER A 734 26.69 -13.68 15.26
C SER A 734 25.96 -12.86 14.22
N LEU A 735 24.63 -12.88 14.21
CA LEU A 735 23.81 -12.09 13.30
C LEU A 735 24.11 -10.59 13.43
N ILE A 736 24.26 -10.05 14.65
CA ILE A 736 24.65 -8.65 14.87
C ILE A 736 26.05 -8.38 14.28
N MET A 737 27.02 -9.25 14.55
CA MET A 737 28.39 -9.11 14.05
C MET A 737 28.45 -9.16 12.51
N ASP A 738 27.70 -10.08 11.91
CA ASP A 738 27.61 -10.28 10.47
C ASP A 738 26.91 -9.09 9.80
N THR A 739 25.79 -8.62 10.36
CA THR A 739 25.02 -7.48 9.82
C THR A 739 25.85 -6.20 9.76
N VAL A 740 26.72 -5.96 10.76
CA VAL A 740 27.56 -4.75 10.77
C VAL A 740 28.92 -4.95 10.11
N ASP A 741 29.17 -6.11 9.49
CA ASP A 741 30.47 -6.51 8.95
C ASP A 741 31.61 -6.23 9.95
N MET A 742 31.42 -6.66 11.21
CA MET A 742 32.33 -6.31 12.32
C MET A 742 33.78 -6.68 12.03
N GLU A 743 34.00 -7.84 11.39
CA GLU A 743 35.34 -8.31 11.04
C GLU A 743 36.07 -7.38 10.07
N ASP A 744 35.32 -6.58 9.33
CA ASP A 744 35.86 -5.62 8.37
C ASP A 744 36.16 -4.24 8.94
N SER A 745 35.74 -3.95 10.17
CA SER A 745 36.03 -2.70 10.86
C SER A 745 37.53 -2.54 11.22
N ASP A 746 38.01 -1.29 11.22
CA ASP A 746 39.41 -0.99 11.57
C ASP A 746 39.71 -1.34 13.04
N SER A 747 38.76 -1.11 13.96
CA SER A 747 38.95 -1.39 15.38
C SER A 747 38.99 -2.89 15.70
N TYR A 748 38.22 -3.72 14.99
CA TYR A 748 38.37 -5.18 15.08
C TYR A 748 39.72 -5.65 14.52
N LYS A 749 40.12 -5.17 13.32
CA LYS A 749 41.40 -5.53 12.68
C LYS A 749 42.62 -5.14 13.50
N ASN A 750 42.54 -4.04 14.26
CA ASN A 750 43.61 -3.56 15.13
C ASN A 750 43.62 -4.22 16.52
N GLY A 751 42.64 -5.08 16.82
CA GLY A 751 42.51 -5.78 18.09
C GLY A 751 42.05 -4.89 19.25
N GLU A 752 41.36 -3.78 18.95
CA GLU A 752 40.73 -2.92 19.98
C GLU A 752 39.50 -3.61 20.58
N TYR A 753 38.81 -4.44 19.79
CA TYR A 753 37.70 -5.29 20.21
C TYR A 753 37.98 -6.76 19.85
N GLY A 754 37.61 -7.69 20.75
CA GLY A 754 37.73 -9.13 20.55
C GLY A 754 36.51 -9.76 19.85
N ASP A 755 36.52 -11.08 19.71
CA ASP A 755 35.36 -11.86 19.23
C ASP A 755 34.28 -11.88 20.33
N LEU A 756 33.14 -11.24 20.03
CA LEU A 756 32.02 -11.08 20.97
C LEU A 756 31.38 -12.42 21.37
N LEU A 757 31.69 -13.52 20.68
CA LEU A 757 31.21 -14.86 21.02
C LEU A 757 32.06 -15.56 22.10
N SER A 758 33.21 -14.98 22.48
CA SER A 758 34.24 -15.64 23.28
C SER A 758 34.69 -14.89 24.54
N ASP A 759 34.46 -13.58 24.61
CA ASP A 759 34.91 -12.76 25.74
C ASP A 759 34.03 -12.94 27.00
N PRO A 760 34.63 -12.99 28.20
CA PRO A 760 33.90 -13.11 29.45
C PRO A 760 33.05 -11.85 29.70
N THR A 761 31.91 -12.05 30.33
CA THR A 761 30.98 -10.98 30.70
C THR A 761 30.71 -11.05 32.19
N GLU A 762 30.60 -9.90 32.86
CA GLU A 762 30.40 -9.77 34.31
C GLU A 762 29.18 -8.90 34.61
N ILE A 763 28.34 -9.33 35.55
CA ILE A 763 27.19 -8.55 36.03
C ILE A 763 27.66 -7.69 37.21
N ILE A 764 27.33 -6.41 37.15
CA ILE A 764 27.75 -5.41 38.11
C ILE A 764 26.52 -4.84 38.81
N ILE A 765 26.45 -5.08 40.11
CA ILE A 765 25.42 -4.53 41.00
C ILE A 765 26.13 -3.69 42.08
N LYS A 766 25.83 -2.39 42.11
CA LYS A 766 26.45 -1.42 43.02
C LYS A 766 25.39 -0.57 43.70
N GLU A 767 25.70 -0.12 44.92
CA GLU A 767 24.85 0.78 45.69
C GLU A 767 24.54 2.08 44.93
N GLY A 768 23.25 2.44 44.83
CA GLY A 768 22.79 3.68 44.21
C GLY A 768 22.95 3.79 42.69
N GLU A 769 23.40 2.71 42.04
CA GLU A 769 23.55 2.59 40.59
C GLU A 769 22.49 1.66 39.98
N GLU A 770 22.33 1.74 38.67
CA GLU A 770 21.52 0.80 37.88
C GLU A 770 22.37 -0.46 37.62
N PRO A 771 21.81 -1.68 37.71
CA PRO A 771 22.54 -2.88 37.35
C PRO A 771 23.09 -2.78 35.93
N ASP A 772 24.33 -3.19 35.73
CA ASP A 772 25.06 -3.09 34.46
C ASP A 772 25.79 -4.40 34.16
N ILE A 773 26.23 -4.53 32.92
CA ILE A 773 26.97 -5.69 32.43
C ILE A 773 28.25 -5.17 31.79
N GLU A 774 29.41 -5.78 32.04
CA GLU A 774 30.66 -5.46 31.35
C GLU A 774 31.12 -6.62 30.48
N GLY A 775 31.75 -6.33 29.34
CA GLY A 775 32.27 -7.35 28.41
C GLY A 775 31.53 -7.41 27.08
N ALA A 776 31.66 -8.54 26.38
CA ALA A 776 31.20 -8.68 25.00
C ALA A 776 29.70 -8.50 24.81
N ILE A 777 28.86 -8.95 25.74
CA ILE A 777 27.40 -8.79 25.60
C ILE A 777 26.99 -7.33 25.68
N LYS A 778 27.64 -6.50 26.51
CA LYS A 778 27.39 -5.06 26.50
C LYS A 778 27.74 -4.45 25.16
N THR A 779 28.90 -4.80 24.61
CA THR A 779 29.33 -4.37 23.27
C THR A 779 28.31 -4.77 22.21
N ALA A 780 27.87 -6.04 22.17
CA ALA A 780 26.85 -6.52 21.25
C ALA A 780 25.51 -5.79 21.44
N SER A 781 25.09 -5.53 22.68
CA SER A 781 23.85 -4.78 22.97
C SER A 781 23.90 -3.33 22.48
N GLN A 782 25.07 -2.68 22.52
CA GLN A 782 25.22 -1.31 22.01
C GLN A 782 25.06 -1.26 20.50
N VAL A 783 25.58 -2.26 19.78
CA VAL A 783 25.40 -2.41 18.33
C VAL A 783 23.96 -2.80 17.99
N GLY A 784 23.38 -3.76 18.72
CA GLY A 784 21.99 -4.19 18.55
C GLY A 784 20.97 -3.06 18.78
N ASP A 785 21.14 -2.25 19.83
CA ASP A 785 20.32 -1.04 20.06
C ASP A 785 20.45 -0.07 18.89
N ALA A 786 21.66 0.13 18.35
CA ALA A 786 21.87 1.00 17.20
C ALA A 786 21.20 0.47 15.92
N LEU A 787 21.26 -0.85 15.67
CA LEU A 787 20.57 -1.51 14.56
C LEU A 787 19.05 -1.37 14.66
N ILE A 788 18.45 -1.71 15.82
CA ILE A 788 16.99 -1.59 16.03
C ILE A 788 16.53 -0.14 15.86
N LEU A 789 17.25 0.83 16.43
CA LEU A 789 16.89 2.24 16.28
C LEU A 789 17.04 2.70 14.83
N GLN A 790 18.09 2.27 14.12
CA GLN A 790 18.27 2.57 12.70
C GLN A 790 17.16 1.93 11.87
N TYR A 791 16.73 0.72 12.20
CA TYR A 791 15.63 0.03 11.55
C TYR A 791 14.31 0.82 11.60
N TYR A 792 14.05 1.46 12.74
CA TYR A 792 12.91 2.35 12.89
C TYR A 792 13.10 3.72 12.24
N GLU A 793 14.31 4.29 12.22
CA GLU A 793 14.56 5.63 11.67
C GLU A 793 14.74 5.63 10.13
N GLU A 794 15.39 4.62 9.56
CA GLU A 794 15.75 4.53 8.14
C GLU A 794 14.63 3.86 7.32
N GLU A 795 14.04 4.66 6.42
CA GLU A 795 12.94 4.25 5.55
C GLU A 795 13.37 3.26 4.46
N ASP A 796 14.64 3.30 4.03
CA ASP A 796 15.18 2.37 3.03
C ASP A 796 15.57 1.04 3.70
N PRO A 797 14.86 -0.08 3.43
CA PRO A 797 15.15 -1.36 4.08
C PRO A 797 16.60 -1.80 3.87
N LYS A 798 17.18 -1.52 2.70
CA LYS A 798 18.57 -1.91 2.38
C LYS A 798 19.61 -1.03 3.07
N LYS A 799 19.26 0.18 3.52
CA LYS A 799 20.18 0.97 4.34
C LYS A 799 20.05 0.63 5.81
N SER A 800 18.86 0.19 6.23
CA SER A 800 18.56 -0.11 7.63
C SER A 800 19.43 -1.22 8.22
N ASP A 801 19.88 -2.15 7.38
CA ASP A 801 20.72 -3.30 7.71
C ASP A 801 22.04 -3.34 6.92
N PHE A 802 22.46 -2.20 6.35
CA PHE A 802 23.66 -2.10 5.52
C PHE A 802 23.67 -2.98 4.24
N GLY A 803 22.51 -3.47 3.81
CA GLY A 803 22.32 -4.20 2.57
C GLY A 803 22.35 -5.71 2.72
N HIS A 804 22.26 -6.20 3.96
CA HIS A 804 22.27 -7.63 4.29
C HIS A 804 20.89 -8.30 4.11
N GLU A 805 19.83 -7.52 3.86
CA GLU A 805 18.47 -7.98 3.58
C GLU A 805 17.89 -8.88 4.70
N LEU A 806 18.04 -8.43 5.95
CA LEU A 806 17.54 -9.12 7.14
C LEU A 806 16.03 -9.37 7.04
N THR A 807 15.63 -10.60 7.33
CA THR A 807 14.24 -11.03 7.46
C THR A 807 13.61 -10.54 8.78
N ASP A 808 12.28 -10.58 8.88
CA ASP A 808 11.58 -10.22 10.12
C ASP A 808 11.94 -11.13 11.29
N GLU A 809 12.19 -12.43 11.02
CA GLU A 809 12.66 -13.39 12.03
C GLU A 809 14.07 -13.04 12.55
N GLU A 810 14.95 -12.52 11.69
CA GLU A 810 16.28 -12.07 12.07
C GLU A 810 16.21 -10.78 12.91
N TRP A 811 15.34 -9.82 12.54
CA TRP A 811 15.08 -8.65 13.38
C TRP A 811 14.49 -9.01 14.74
N GLN A 812 13.57 -9.97 14.79
CA GLN A 812 13.04 -10.51 16.04
C GLN A 812 14.13 -11.20 16.87
N THR A 813 15.09 -11.88 16.22
CA THR A 813 16.22 -12.51 16.89
C THR A 813 17.12 -11.47 17.57
N ILE A 814 17.40 -10.35 16.89
CA ILE A 814 18.13 -9.20 17.48
C ILE A 814 17.31 -8.60 18.64
N GLY A 815 16.01 -8.44 18.47
CA GLY A 815 15.10 -7.93 19.50
C GLY A 815 14.98 -8.82 20.74
N ASP A 816 14.92 -10.14 20.56
CA ASP A 816 14.93 -11.14 21.64
C ASP A 816 16.23 -11.06 22.43
N PHE A 817 17.37 -10.90 21.75
CA PHE A 817 18.64 -10.66 22.41
C PHE A 817 18.64 -9.36 23.24
N MET A 818 18.10 -8.28 22.69
CA MET A 818 18.03 -7.00 23.41
C MET A 818 17.12 -7.07 24.65
N ILE A 819 16.02 -7.83 24.58
CA ILE A 819 15.17 -8.07 25.76
C ILE A 819 15.85 -9.00 26.77
N GLY A 820 16.56 -10.04 26.33
CA GLY A 820 17.36 -10.87 27.24
C GLY A 820 18.45 -10.05 27.96
N TYR A 821 19.13 -9.15 27.25
CA TYR A 821 20.06 -8.19 27.84
C TYR A 821 19.37 -7.24 28.83
N LEU A 822 18.14 -6.82 28.56
CA LEU A 822 17.36 -6.00 29.48
C LEU A 822 17.00 -6.77 30.76
N GLU A 823 16.55 -8.02 30.62
CA GLU A 823 16.10 -8.90 31.72
C GLU A 823 17.22 -9.42 32.62
N THR A 824 18.47 -9.29 32.19
CA THR A 824 19.63 -9.59 33.03
C THR A 824 20.03 -8.42 33.92
N ARG A 825 19.54 -7.22 33.61
CA ARG A 825 19.77 -5.99 34.39
C ARG A 825 18.53 -5.56 35.17
N HIS A 826 17.35 -5.98 34.71
CA HIS A 826 16.02 -5.57 35.16
C HIS A 826 15.07 -6.76 35.08
N GLY A 827 13.85 -6.66 35.60
CA GLY A 827 12.84 -7.68 35.31
C GLY A 827 12.93 -9.00 36.10
N THR A 828 13.88 -9.17 37.02
CA THR A 828 13.77 -10.18 38.08
C THR A 828 12.97 -9.63 39.28
N PRO A 829 12.25 -10.46 40.05
CA PRO A 829 11.52 -10.02 41.23
C PRO A 829 12.39 -9.26 42.26
N LEU A 830 13.60 -9.73 42.59
CA LEU A 830 14.46 -9.06 43.59
C LEU A 830 14.88 -7.65 43.16
N LEU A 831 15.21 -7.48 41.88
CA LEU A 831 15.63 -6.20 41.32
C LEU A 831 14.45 -5.26 41.10
N SER A 832 13.39 -5.77 40.47
CA SER A 832 12.21 -4.99 40.07
C SER A 832 11.47 -4.41 41.28
N VAL A 833 11.29 -5.20 42.34
CA VAL A 833 10.63 -4.75 43.58
C VAL A 833 11.42 -3.62 44.25
N ASN A 834 12.75 -3.71 44.29
CA ASN A 834 13.61 -2.68 44.85
C ASN A 834 13.56 -1.39 44.03
N MET A 835 13.76 -1.47 42.71
CA MET A 835 13.87 -0.30 41.84
C MET A 835 12.53 0.39 41.54
N ALA A 836 11.42 -0.36 41.44
CA ALA A 836 10.11 0.20 41.08
C ALA A 836 9.35 0.79 42.28
N ASN A 837 9.77 0.56 43.52
CA ASN A 837 9.00 0.91 44.73
C ASN A 837 8.57 2.38 44.79
N SER A 838 9.48 3.31 44.52
CA SER A 838 9.18 4.77 44.52
C SER A 838 8.15 5.14 43.46
N LEU A 839 8.23 4.54 42.28
CA LEU A 839 7.28 4.75 41.20
C LEU A 839 5.92 4.12 41.50
N LEU A 840 5.89 2.90 42.04
CA LEU A 840 4.66 2.22 42.44
C LEU A 840 3.89 3.01 43.51
N LYS A 841 4.60 3.63 44.46
CA LYS A 841 3.99 4.54 45.45
C LYS A 841 3.31 5.74 44.78
N GLU A 842 3.96 6.35 43.78
CA GLU A 842 3.38 7.50 43.06
C GLU A 842 2.24 7.07 42.12
N LEU A 843 2.35 5.93 41.43
CA LEU A 843 1.28 5.36 40.61
C LEU A 843 0.04 5.04 41.46
N LYS A 844 0.20 4.38 42.61
CA LYS A 844 -0.92 4.08 43.52
C LYS A 844 -1.58 5.37 44.01
N LYS A 845 -0.80 6.39 44.34
CA LYS A 845 -1.31 7.70 44.77
C LYS A 845 -2.14 8.37 43.67
N GLU A 846 -1.70 8.35 42.42
CA GLU A 846 -2.45 8.90 41.29
C GLU A 846 -3.73 8.08 41.00
N LEU A 847 -3.66 6.75 41.07
CA LEU A 847 -4.81 5.85 40.95
C LEU A 847 -5.86 6.03 42.06
N LEU A 848 -5.48 6.59 43.21
CA LEU A 848 -6.39 6.93 44.32
C LEU A 848 -6.91 8.37 44.26
N ASN A 849 -6.31 9.23 43.45
CA ASN A 849 -6.70 10.63 43.32
C ASN A 849 -7.95 10.77 42.46
N ARG A 850 -9.10 11.03 43.07
CA ARG A 850 -10.40 11.09 42.37
C ARG A 850 -10.64 12.37 41.58
N ASP A 851 -9.86 13.42 41.82
CA ASP A 851 -9.91 14.66 41.06
C ASP A 851 -9.09 14.56 39.75
N ARG A 852 -8.23 13.53 39.63
CA ARG A 852 -7.37 13.31 38.47
C ARG A 852 -8.10 12.50 37.40
N LYS A 853 -8.21 13.06 36.21
CA LYS A 853 -8.73 12.38 35.01
C LYS A 853 -7.64 11.66 34.23
N LEU A 854 -6.50 12.31 34.02
CA LEU A 854 -5.39 11.74 33.26
C LEU A 854 -4.03 12.03 33.91
N THR A 855 -3.24 10.99 34.12
CA THR A 855 -1.82 11.13 34.51
C THR A 855 -0.94 10.49 33.45
N PHE A 856 0.13 11.19 33.05
CA PHE A 856 1.13 10.70 32.11
C PHE A 856 2.53 10.88 32.68
N PHE A 857 3.21 9.76 32.91
CA PHE A 857 4.61 9.68 33.34
C PHE A 857 5.48 9.17 32.21
N CYS A 858 6.55 9.88 31.85
CA CYS A 858 7.49 9.43 30.82
C CYS A 858 8.85 9.07 31.41
N ALA A 859 9.25 7.82 31.25
CA ALA A 859 10.46 7.23 31.78
C ALA A 859 11.19 6.40 30.71
N HIS A 860 11.73 5.25 31.11
CA HIS A 860 12.54 4.34 30.30
C HIS A 860 11.90 2.97 30.12
N ASP A 861 12.44 2.18 29.20
CA ASP A 861 12.11 0.75 28.97
C ASP A 861 12.17 -0.03 30.27
N VAL A 862 13.32 0.04 30.95
CA VAL A 862 13.57 -0.66 32.22
C VAL A 862 12.54 -0.30 33.28
N THR A 863 12.08 0.95 33.31
CA THR A 863 11.09 1.42 34.28
C THR A 863 9.72 0.79 34.06
N VAL A 864 9.31 0.62 32.79
CA VAL A 864 8.06 -0.09 32.46
C VAL A 864 8.19 -1.56 32.82
N LEU A 865 9.32 -2.20 32.46
CA LEU A 865 9.60 -3.60 32.75
C LEU A 865 9.58 -3.89 34.26
N ASP A 866 10.35 -3.14 35.05
CA ASP A 866 10.41 -3.31 36.51
C ASP A 866 9.03 -3.09 37.14
N THR A 867 8.24 -2.14 36.63
CA THR A 867 6.88 -1.88 37.14
C THR A 867 5.95 -3.08 36.90
N VAL A 868 5.93 -3.65 35.70
CA VAL A 868 5.06 -4.81 35.41
C VAL A 868 5.52 -6.07 36.14
N THR A 869 6.83 -6.27 36.26
CA THR A 869 7.40 -7.40 37.00
C THR A 869 7.11 -7.28 38.50
N ALA A 870 7.33 -6.11 39.10
CA ALA A 870 7.06 -5.89 40.53
C ALA A 870 5.56 -6.06 40.87
N LEU A 871 4.65 -5.75 39.94
CA LEU A 871 3.22 -6.01 40.09
C LEU A 871 2.84 -7.48 39.86
N GLY A 872 3.78 -8.35 39.48
CA GLY A 872 3.55 -9.79 39.30
C GLY A 872 2.81 -10.13 38.01
N ALA A 873 3.07 -9.40 36.92
CA ALA A 873 2.55 -9.73 35.60
C ALA A 873 3.00 -11.15 35.19
N LYS A 874 2.10 -11.92 34.58
CA LYS A 874 2.44 -13.20 33.95
C LYS A 874 3.36 -12.95 32.75
N PRO A 875 4.18 -13.94 32.34
CA PRO A 875 4.97 -13.83 31.12
C PRO A 875 4.11 -13.44 29.91
N TYR A 876 4.62 -12.54 29.08
CA TYR A 876 3.96 -12.04 27.89
C TYR A 876 4.96 -11.78 26.76
N ARG A 877 4.44 -11.76 25.53
CA ARG A 877 5.13 -11.33 24.31
C ARG A 877 4.16 -10.47 23.52
N LEU A 878 4.60 -9.28 23.10
CA LEU A 878 3.79 -8.35 22.34
C LEU A 878 3.74 -8.77 20.86
N PRO A 879 2.55 -8.89 20.25
CA PRO A 879 2.43 -9.12 18.80
C PRO A 879 2.97 -7.93 17.99
N ASP A 880 3.33 -8.20 16.74
CA ASP A 880 3.70 -7.20 15.71
C ASP A 880 4.83 -6.23 16.13
N SER A 881 5.68 -6.67 17.06
CA SER A 881 6.78 -5.88 17.60
C SER A 881 8.07 -6.67 17.58
N ILE A 882 9.11 -6.14 16.94
CA ILE A 882 10.47 -6.73 17.01
C ILE A 882 11.08 -6.58 18.41
N GLU A 883 10.61 -5.62 19.23
CA GLU A 883 10.93 -5.52 20.65
C GLU A 883 9.79 -6.16 21.48
N PRO A 884 9.90 -7.43 21.90
CA PRO A 884 8.75 -8.24 22.32
C PRO A 884 8.13 -7.89 23.68
N LYS A 885 8.72 -6.97 24.46
CA LYS A 885 8.22 -6.62 25.81
C LYS A 885 8.01 -5.13 26.02
N THR A 886 9.01 -4.31 25.69
CA THR A 886 8.96 -2.86 25.93
C THR A 886 9.34 -2.03 24.70
N PRO A 887 8.60 -2.13 23.58
CA PRO A 887 8.92 -1.45 22.33
C PRO A 887 8.96 0.07 22.46
N VAL A 888 9.60 0.72 21.50
CA VAL A 888 9.75 2.18 21.49
C VAL A 888 8.38 2.85 21.65
N GLY A 889 8.29 3.79 22.60
CA GLY A 889 7.05 4.53 22.88
C GLY A 889 5.94 3.77 23.61
N VAL A 890 6.16 2.51 24.03
CA VAL A 890 5.18 1.70 24.79
C VAL A 890 4.67 2.41 26.04
N LYS A 891 3.39 2.21 26.35
CA LYS A 891 2.69 2.82 27.48
C LYS A 891 1.98 1.76 28.31
N LEU A 892 2.40 1.61 29.56
CA LEU A 892 1.63 0.89 30.57
C LEU A 892 0.46 1.77 31.02
N MET A 893 -0.76 1.36 30.71
CA MET A 893 -1.97 2.12 30.94
C MET A 893 -2.89 1.41 31.93
N PHE A 894 -3.28 2.13 32.98
CA PHE A 894 -4.31 1.75 33.94
C PHE A 894 -5.57 2.55 33.66
N GLU A 895 -6.62 1.88 33.20
CA GLU A 895 -7.94 2.46 32.98
C GLU A 895 -8.84 2.11 34.16
N ARG A 896 -9.47 3.11 34.76
CA ARG A 896 -10.42 2.92 35.85
C ARG A 896 -11.84 3.09 35.31
N LEU A 897 -12.61 2.01 35.38
CA LEU A 897 -13.95 1.89 34.79
C LEU A 897 -14.99 1.73 35.90
N ARG A 898 -16.20 2.27 35.69
CA ARG A 898 -17.35 2.10 36.58
C ARG A 898 -18.50 1.46 35.82
N ASP A 899 -19.09 0.41 36.37
CA ASP A 899 -20.27 -0.24 35.77
C ASP A 899 -21.60 0.40 36.20
N GLU A 900 -22.69 -0.04 35.58
CA GLU A 900 -24.06 0.42 35.90
C GLU A 900 -24.50 0.14 37.36
N LYS A 901 -23.80 -0.76 38.07
CA LYS A 901 -24.06 -1.12 39.47
C LYS A 901 -23.20 -0.32 40.45
N ASP A 902 -22.52 0.72 39.97
CA ASP A 902 -21.61 1.58 40.73
C ASP A 902 -20.34 0.84 41.23
N GLN A 903 -20.03 -0.32 40.66
CA GLN A 903 -18.83 -1.10 40.98
C GLN A 903 -17.64 -0.63 40.12
N VAL A 904 -16.47 -0.59 40.75
CA VAL A 904 -15.22 -0.12 40.15
C VAL A 904 -14.40 -1.29 39.65
N TRP A 905 -13.90 -1.14 38.43
CA TRP A 905 -13.11 -2.11 37.71
C TRP A 905 -11.89 -1.44 37.09
N TYR A 906 -10.86 -2.22 36.82
CA TYR A 906 -9.63 -1.75 36.21
C TYR A 906 -9.23 -2.59 35.01
N ARG A 907 -8.76 -1.93 33.94
CA ARG A 907 -8.04 -2.58 32.84
C ARG A 907 -6.59 -2.12 32.90
N VAL A 908 -5.66 -3.07 32.79
CA VAL A 908 -4.22 -2.78 32.74
C VAL A 908 -3.68 -3.33 31.43
N SER A 909 -3.13 -2.45 30.59
CA SER A 909 -2.71 -2.79 29.24
C SER A 909 -1.39 -2.12 28.85
N LEU A 910 -0.70 -2.69 27.88
CA LEU A 910 0.41 -2.08 27.16
C LEU A 910 -0.13 -1.54 25.83
N VAL A 911 0.02 -0.24 25.60
CA VAL A 911 -0.36 0.45 24.36
C VAL A 911 0.91 0.87 23.63
N TYR A 912 1.07 0.47 22.38
CA TYR A 912 2.29 0.66 21.59
C TYR A 912 1.96 0.71 20.10
N ARG A 913 2.94 1.11 19.28
CA ARG A 913 2.83 1.02 17.82
C ARG A 913 3.42 -0.30 17.35
N SER A 914 2.83 -0.93 16.34
CA SER A 914 3.47 -2.06 15.67
C SER A 914 4.78 -1.63 14.99
N THR A 915 5.62 -2.60 14.64
CA THR A 915 6.88 -2.37 13.92
C THR A 915 6.62 -1.62 12.62
N GLU A 916 5.63 -2.06 11.84
CA GLU A 916 5.21 -1.43 10.58
C GLU A 916 4.71 0.00 10.82
N GLN A 917 3.84 0.19 11.83
CA GLN A 917 3.33 1.51 12.20
C GLN A 917 4.46 2.50 12.51
N ILE A 918 5.58 2.07 13.08
CA ILE A 918 6.76 2.93 13.33
C ILE A 918 7.57 3.15 12.04
N ARG A 919 7.83 2.08 11.27
CA ARG A 919 8.65 2.16 10.06
C ARG A 919 8.01 3.05 9.00
N ASN A 920 6.72 2.85 8.75
CA ASN A 920 5.94 3.54 7.73
C ASN A 920 5.41 4.92 8.20
N ALA A 921 5.69 5.30 9.45
CA ALA A 921 5.23 6.55 10.06
C ALA A 921 3.71 6.76 9.93
N GLU A 922 2.94 5.68 10.13
CA GLU A 922 1.49 5.68 9.94
C GLU A 922 0.78 6.70 10.85
N ILE A 923 -0.36 7.20 10.40
CA ILE A 923 -1.18 8.12 11.21
C ILE A 923 -2.14 7.28 12.08
N LEU A 924 -2.04 7.44 13.41
CA LEU A 924 -2.94 6.76 14.34
C LEU A 924 -4.30 7.47 14.38
N THR A 925 -5.37 6.69 14.19
CA THR A 925 -6.77 7.15 14.24
C THR A 925 -7.61 6.17 15.04
N LEU A 926 -8.91 6.43 15.22
CA LEU A 926 -9.79 5.44 15.85
C LEU A 926 -9.99 4.19 14.99
N ASP A 927 -9.77 4.31 13.67
CA ASP A 927 -9.91 3.23 12.68
C ASP A 927 -8.57 2.54 12.38
N ASN A 928 -7.45 3.22 12.62
CA ASN A 928 -6.09 2.65 12.69
C ASN A 928 -5.48 2.91 14.09
N PRO A 929 -5.93 2.17 15.13
CA PRO A 929 -5.48 2.40 16.49
C PRO A 929 -4.05 1.87 16.72
N PRO A 930 -3.33 2.38 17.74
CA PRO A 930 -2.15 1.71 18.24
C PRO A 930 -2.53 0.32 18.81
N MET A 931 -1.58 -0.60 18.77
CA MET A 931 -1.71 -1.92 19.39
C MET A 931 -2.00 -1.79 20.89
N LYS A 932 -2.88 -2.65 21.40
CA LYS A 932 -3.25 -2.72 22.82
C LYS A 932 -3.22 -4.16 23.31
N TYR A 933 -2.35 -4.46 24.26
CA TYR A 933 -2.20 -5.79 24.86
C TYR A 933 -2.60 -5.77 26.35
N GLU A 934 -3.61 -6.55 26.74
CA GLU A 934 -4.05 -6.60 28.13
C GLU A 934 -3.16 -7.50 29.00
N LEU A 935 -2.64 -6.95 30.09
CA LEU A 935 -1.82 -7.71 31.04
C LEU A 935 -2.70 -8.62 31.91
N SER A 936 -2.10 -9.73 32.33
CA SER A 936 -2.66 -10.67 33.30
C SER A 936 -1.68 -10.83 34.45
N PHE A 937 -2.18 -10.95 35.68
CA PHE A 937 -1.34 -11.02 36.88
C PHE A 937 -1.54 -12.35 37.59
N THR A 938 -0.50 -12.80 38.30
CA THR A 938 -0.55 -14.03 39.07
C THR A 938 -1.50 -13.86 40.26
N GLY A 939 -2.44 -14.80 40.44
CA GLY A 939 -3.40 -14.77 41.56
C GLY A 939 -4.50 -13.69 41.44
N VAL A 940 -4.74 -13.16 40.24
CA VAL A 940 -5.83 -12.21 39.96
C VAL A 940 -6.77 -12.83 38.93
N GLU A 941 -8.06 -12.91 39.26
CA GLU A 941 -9.11 -13.34 38.33
C GLU A 941 -9.75 -12.11 37.67
N LYS A 942 -9.92 -12.17 36.35
CA LYS A 942 -10.64 -11.16 35.58
C LYS A 942 -12.12 -11.52 35.51
N ASN A 943 -12.99 -10.52 35.40
CA ASN A 943 -14.41 -10.75 35.12
C ASN A 943 -14.62 -11.21 33.65
N GLU A 944 -15.88 -11.45 33.26
CA GLU A 944 -16.25 -11.88 31.90
C GLU A 944 -15.82 -10.90 30.79
N ASP A 945 -15.56 -9.63 31.13
CA ASP A 945 -15.12 -8.57 30.23
C ASP A 945 -13.62 -8.26 30.33
N GLY A 946 -12.84 -9.12 30.99
CA GLY A 946 -11.38 -8.98 31.11
C GLY A 946 -10.90 -7.97 32.18
N LEU A 947 -11.79 -7.47 33.04
CA LEU A 947 -11.47 -6.43 34.02
C LEU A 947 -11.10 -6.98 35.41
N ILE A 948 -10.23 -6.26 36.11
CA ILE A 948 -9.71 -6.56 37.44
C ILE A 948 -10.50 -5.76 38.49
N SER A 949 -10.82 -6.37 39.64
CA SER A 949 -11.49 -5.66 40.73
C SER A 949 -10.56 -4.62 41.38
N GLU A 950 -11.13 -3.56 41.97
CA GLU A 950 -10.33 -2.57 42.73
C GLU A 950 -9.53 -3.21 43.87
N GLU A 951 -10.11 -4.20 44.56
CA GLU A 951 -9.44 -4.95 45.63
C GLU A 951 -8.24 -5.74 45.10
N ASP A 952 -8.41 -6.47 43.99
CA ASP A 952 -7.34 -7.27 43.41
C ASP A 952 -6.20 -6.41 42.87
N LEU A 953 -6.50 -5.29 42.19
CA LEU A 953 -5.47 -4.38 41.69
C LEU A 953 -4.64 -3.81 42.83
N PHE A 954 -5.28 -3.26 43.87
CA PHE A 954 -4.53 -2.67 44.98
C PHE A 954 -3.81 -3.71 45.84
N ARG A 955 -4.30 -4.95 45.87
CA ARG A 955 -3.56 -6.07 46.45
C ARG A 955 -2.23 -6.33 45.72
N LEU A 956 -2.15 -6.15 44.40
CA LEU A 956 -0.87 -6.26 43.68
C LEU A 956 0.14 -5.21 44.16
N PHE A 957 -0.29 -3.95 44.32
CA PHE A 957 0.56 -2.90 44.87
C PHE A 957 0.99 -3.20 46.30
N ASP A 958 0.07 -3.66 47.16
CA ASP A 958 0.37 -3.99 48.55
C ASP A 958 1.34 -5.17 48.65
N ASN A 959 1.19 -6.18 47.79
CA ASN A 959 2.13 -7.29 47.70
C ASN A 959 3.53 -6.81 47.30
N ALA A 960 3.62 -5.91 46.32
CA ALA A 960 4.91 -5.33 45.91
C ALA A 960 5.57 -4.52 47.03
N PHE A 961 4.80 -3.72 47.78
CA PHE A 961 5.32 -2.97 48.94
C PHE A 961 5.75 -3.88 50.09
N ASN A 962 4.96 -4.91 50.40
CA ASN A 962 5.31 -5.87 51.43
C ASN A 962 6.58 -6.64 51.04
N ALA A 963 6.70 -7.07 49.77
CA ALA A 963 7.91 -7.71 49.27
C ALA A 963 9.13 -6.78 49.39
N TYR A 964 8.96 -5.49 49.08
CA TYR A 964 10.02 -4.50 49.26
C TYR A 964 10.46 -4.38 50.73
N ASP A 965 9.52 -4.23 51.65
CA ASP A 965 9.81 -4.07 53.08
C ASP A 965 10.43 -5.35 53.67
N GLU A 966 9.97 -6.53 53.24
CA GLU A 966 10.52 -7.82 53.62
C GLU A 966 11.96 -8.01 53.13
N LEU A 967 12.25 -7.66 51.86
CA LEU A 967 13.59 -7.71 51.31
C LEU A 967 14.53 -6.72 52.00
N SER A 968 14.10 -5.46 52.16
CA SER A 968 14.89 -4.43 52.86
C SER A 968 15.24 -4.88 54.28
N ALA A 969 14.26 -5.39 55.04
CA ALA A 969 14.50 -5.88 56.40
C ALA A 969 15.37 -7.14 56.43
N LEU A 970 15.21 -8.06 55.48
CA LEU A 970 16.02 -9.27 55.36
C LEU A 970 17.51 -8.93 55.16
N TYR A 971 17.81 -8.01 54.23
CA TYR A 971 19.19 -7.66 53.92
C TYR A 971 19.80 -6.68 54.93
N GLU A 972 19.02 -5.81 55.58
CA GLU A 972 19.48 -5.04 56.74
C GLU A 972 19.86 -5.95 57.92
N LEU A 973 19.07 -7.00 58.19
CA LEU A 973 19.36 -7.97 59.26
C LEU A 973 20.60 -8.84 58.94
N LYS A 974 20.75 -9.24 57.68
CA LYS A 974 21.90 -10.00 57.19
C LYS A 974 23.20 -9.17 57.27
N GLU A 975 23.17 -7.89 56.91
CA GLU A 975 24.33 -6.98 57.02
C GLU A 975 24.71 -6.69 58.48
N ALA A 976 23.75 -6.70 59.40
CA ALA A 976 23.97 -6.50 60.83
C ALA A 976 24.49 -7.76 61.58
N ALA A 977 24.40 -8.95 60.97
CA ALA A 977 24.77 -10.25 61.55
C ALA A 977 26.22 -10.64 61.19
#